data_AF-A0A8T2HZI0-F1
#
_entry.id   AF-A0A8T2HZI0-F1
#
_cell.length_a   1.000
_cell.length_b   1.000
_cell.length_c   1.000
_cell.angle_alpha   90.00
_cell.angle_beta   90.00
_cell.angle_gamma   90.00
#
_symmetry.space_group_name_H-M   'P 1'
#
loop_
_entity.id
_entity.type
_entity.pdbx_description
1 polymer ?
#
loop_
_entity_poly.entity_id
_entity_poly.type
_entity_poly.pdbx_seq_one_letter_code
_entity_poly.pdbx_strand_id
1 'polypeptide(L)'
;MLETRYLIICLACFVSVTTGQTLPNGTAGSGVWGTRGEKWNKDVLLDWSWSGYGGKERPYPNPPFVANILDFGAKGDGAYDNIGPIEAALAKARSVGGGTVLIPAGRYLFSKRVVIDADNIVLQGEGPQATTMLFPHPLAKIDNVDVSIFPDGSNPYSWLDGCVQIKGYDPGSKERVNFVGGVTASSEMGSRTLTLSSTTGLQIGQWVRLLMSDTNGSLVKELYGGIVDRVGCGQTKSKSECVSAINDQQDLVRWSVRISSINGNQITLQRSLPIRVDPLWKPEIHRMPASIIKESGIRDLGVEFPWTQAQNHLREQGYNAFIVDGAANAFITNVAIENADNSVMVAHSAHVSVDGVTIGVTKPRGLSLPFDGHIGLGAYDSTDVEFANFIIRGQWTHDVTVRGTMMAVVHNGRGDNLNLDSHRSAPYATLYSNLHLGQGSRPYSTGGYVTRGFPAARFTTYYNLRSNSESPIRLPAATMAGNCTWGADINAVGYWNDGSCPGYHVESYKYGTLQPLDLYGSMIDRKYSMRAAGVGAASLLEDVDVGEKTAGAVVIAANGQIYFNEVPVHTIPSPIQTVPTDLKQTPAPEVVADPPVLVEDAEQKPIKQTGPTSTQPVWEQGPLFAQPPIEETPGYVSVFAGEPVPGPAPFLPEEQTVIIPAEPVALITMAPTESFMPHPVVDPGHSFEIPPAQAPVSTLIPNVAALPADPQQQPAAVTNTISEEIIVAPGLDFVLKGGRGADPWPVPDWSWAGYAGGNYKPVAPENQFNVMDFGAKRDGKTDDAPAIQAAIDAAGSAGGGTVYLPAGRYLIGNQLTVSKSNVVLRGAGKSLTILYSPRPLSKVVKDGRQSINSVGQSRFSWADGFVRITGKPLYSRNATLLGKVINRKSRGWTALNVNTPENFTPGMWVRLYMSDTLNLPTSESLASALYANKVEDSVCGKKCLKGLRGVKDMIRWAVKVKSIQGNRVILERPLPMDVNPNWNAELHDLPETYMPQNCGIEGIGIEFALHRMKPHLKEAGFNGIAVEHALNAWVKDVAIVNSDNAIVVRYSSHVTIDGIEIYANGDRTLSREFKTQGHIGIGLYESADVEVTNFNLKSKMLHDTTVRGTMLCVFHNGRGIDLNLDSHRGAPFGTLYSSIDLGKGSRVFTSGGSGVMGFPAAAYTTYWNLRAGSERGKVIEIPSKTALGECTYGIKLAFQGKFVGKGCKTYYVSRKRKAYPADLFASQVYKRLSGIQS
;
A
#
# COMPACT_ATOMS: atom_id res chain seq x y z
N MET A 1 -51.95 15.50 11.21
CA MET A 1 -51.48 15.31 12.60
C MET A 1 -50.48 14.15 12.69
N LEU A 2 -49.30 14.27 12.05
CA LEU A 2 -48.25 13.23 12.12
C LEU A 2 -46.84 13.83 12.15
N GLU A 3 -46.62 14.94 11.44
CA GLU A 3 -45.32 15.65 11.38
C GLU A 3 -44.84 16.17 12.75
N THR A 4 -45.76 16.62 13.62
CA THR A 4 -45.44 17.18 14.94
C THR A 4 -44.74 16.19 15.89
N ARG A 5 -44.78 14.88 15.62
CA ARG A 5 -44.09 13.87 16.44
C ARG A 5 -42.62 13.66 16.09
N TYR A 6 -42.19 14.00 14.87
CA TYR A 6 -40.77 13.85 14.49
C TYR A 6 -39.90 14.95 15.09
N LEU A 7 -40.39 16.20 15.13
CA LEU A 7 -39.62 17.34 15.64
C LEU A 7 -39.21 17.17 17.11
N ILE A 8 -40.11 16.61 17.94
CA ILE A 8 -39.87 16.37 19.38
C ILE A 8 -38.82 15.26 19.60
N ILE A 9 -38.77 14.23 18.74
CA ILE A 9 -37.77 13.16 18.85
C ILE A 9 -36.40 13.64 18.38
N CYS A 10 -36.32 14.47 17.32
CA CYS A 10 -35.06 15.08 16.90
C CYS A 10 -34.47 16.01 17.98
N LEU A 11 -35.31 16.82 18.65
CA LEU A 11 -34.87 17.68 19.76
C LEU A 11 -34.32 16.87 20.95
N ALA A 12 -34.85 15.67 21.24
CA ALA A 12 -34.33 14.81 22.29
C ALA A 12 -32.89 14.31 22.01
N CYS A 13 -32.50 14.13 20.74
CA CYS A 13 -31.12 13.78 20.38
C CYS A 13 -30.16 14.99 20.41
N PHE A 14 -30.64 16.20 20.13
CA PHE A 14 -29.79 17.40 20.06
C PHE A 14 -29.30 17.94 21.42
N VAL A 15 -29.89 17.51 22.54
CA VAL A 15 -29.45 17.91 23.90
C VAL A 15 -28.38 16.96 24.49
N SER A 16 -27.81 16.06 23.67
CA SER A 16 -26.70 15.17 24.09
C SER A 16 -25.30 15.69 23.75
N VAL A 17 -25.16 16.95 23.33
CA VAL A 17 -23.87 17.54 22.85
C VAL A 17 -23.22 18.49 23.88
N THR A 18 -23.50 18.31 25.17
CA THR A 18 -22.84 19.04 26.27
C THR A 18 -22.49 18.19 27.49
N THR A 19 -22.54 16.85 27.39
CA THR A 19 -21.96 15.95 28.40
C THR A 19 -20.66 15.36 27.88
N GLY A 20 -19.54 15.71 28.52
CA GLY A 20 -18.22 15.24 28.10
C GLY A 20 -18.10 13.72 28.20
N GLN A 21 -17.82 13.06 27.08
CA GLN A 21 -17.38 11.66 27.09
C GLN A 21 -16.06 11.60 27.88
N THR A 22 -16.09 11.00 29.07
CA THR A 22 -14.90 10.81 29.88
C THR A 22 -13.90 9.96 29.12
N LEU A 23 -12.79 10.60 28.72
CA LEU A 23 -11.69 9.93 28.05
C LEU A 23 -11.19 8.75 28.89
N PRO A 24 -10.79 7.61 28.27
CA PRO A 24 -10.23 6.48 28.99
C PRO A 24 -9.10 6.91 29.93
N ASN A 25 -9.16 6.45 31.19
CA ASN A 25 -8.27 6.89 32.28
C ASN A 25 -6.80 7.00 31.82
N GLY A 26 -6.30 8.24 31.77
CA GLY A 26 -4.93 8.55 31.36
C GLY A 26 -4.78 9.12 29.95
N THR A 27 -5.84 9.30 29.16
CA THR A 27 -5.79 10.04 27.88
C THR A 27 -6.35 11.47 28.02
N ALA A 28 -5.85 12.41 27.21
CA ALA A 28 -6.18 13.83 27.31
C ALA A 28 -6.30 14.50 25.92
N GLY A 29 -7.32 15.33 25.76
CA GLY A 29 -7.41 16.28 24.64
C GLY A 29 -6.46 17.47 24.85
N SER A 30 -6.04 18.12 23.76
CA SER A 30 -5.18 19.31 23.87
C SER A 30 -5.90 20.51 24.51
N GLY A 31 -5.15 21.56 24.86
CA GLY A 31 -5.68 22.84 25.28
C GLY A 31 -6.30 23.61 24.11
N VAL A 32 -5.56 23.75 23.01
CA VAL A 32 -5.90 24.61 21.84
C VAL A 32 -6.64 23.93 20.68
N TRP A 33 -6.99 22.65 20.80
CA TRP A 33 -7.87 21.93 19.86
C TRP A 33 -8.92 21.09 20.58
N GLY A 34 -8.53 20.45 21.70
CA GLY A 34 -9.36 19.44 22.35
C GLY A 34 -9.18 18.09 21.65
N THR A 35 -10.27 17.40 21.38
CA THR A 35 -10.31 16.05 20.78
C THR A 35 -10.91 16.02 19.36
N ARG A 36 -11.73 17.01 19.01
CA ARG A 36 -12.51 17.15 17.75
C ARG A 36 -12.60 18.62 17.28
N GLY A 37 -11.71 19.49 17.77
CA GLY A 37 -11.73 20.93 17.50
C GLY A 37 -12.74 21.70 18.36
N GLU A 38 -13.22 21.13 19.46
CA GLU A 38 -14.14 21.76 20.41
C GLU A 38 -13.48 22.87 21.24
N LYS A 39 -12.14 22.95 21.24
CA LYS A 39 -11.37 24.06 21.84
C LYS A 39 -10.49 24.79 20.82
N TRP A 40 -10.83 24.74 19.54
CA TRP A 40 -9.96 25.24 18.48
C TRP A 40 -9.67 26.75 18.63
N ASN A 41 -8.45 27.06 19.08
CA ASN A 41 -7.98 28.44 19.17
C ASN A 41 -7.35 28.86 17.84
N LYS A 42 -8.08 29.70 17.08
CA LYS A 42 -7.66 30.25 15.78
C LYS A 42 -6.45 31.18 15.84
N ASP A 43 -6.13 31.71 17.02
CA ASP A 43 -4.95 32.56 17.26
C ASP A 43 -3.68 31.74 17.60
N VAL A 44 -3.80 30.41 17.66
CA VAL A 44 -2.68 29.47 17.89
C VAL A 44 -2.57 28.46 16.74
N LEU A 45 -3.68 27.83 16.35
CA LEU A 45 -3.71 26.81 15.31
C LEU A 45 -4.50 27.31 14.09
N LEU A 46 -3.88 27.34 12.92
CA LEU A 46 -4.52 27.73 11.66
C LEU A 46 -5.30 26.56 11.01
N ASP A 47 -6.12 26.87 10.00
CA ASP A 47 -6.88 25.85 9.26
C ASP A 47 -6.03 25.17 8.17
N TRP A 48 -5.28 24.14 8.58
CA TRP A 48 -4.54 23.28 7.64
C TRP A 48 -5.43 22.35 6.81
N SER A 49 -6.74 22.26 7.02
CA SER A 49 -7.60 21.26 6.34
C SER A 49 -7.76 21.46 4.82
N TRP A 50 -7.04 22.43 4.23
CA TRP A 50 -6.97 22.77 2.81
C TRP A 50 -5.60 22.49 2.17
N SER A 51 -4.63 21.98 2.94
CA SER A 51 -3.35 21.53 2.41
C SER A 51 -3.50 20.23 1.61
N GLY A 52 -2.58 19.97 0.67
CA GLY A 52 -2.62 18.81 -0.21
C GLY A 52 -3.61 18.93 -1.37
N TYR A 53 -3.65 17.88 -2.20
CA TYR A 53 -4.41 17.80 -3.46
C TYR A 53 -5.86 18.24 -3.32
N GLY A 54 -6.30 19.12 -4.23
CA GLY A 54 -7.70 19.54 -4.35
C GLY A 54 -8.27 20.19 -3.09
N GLY A 55 -7.41 20.70 -2.21
CA GLY A 55 -7.78 21.27 -0.92
C GLY A 55 -8.57 20.32 0.00
N LYS A 56 -8.33 19.00 -0.11
CA LYS A 56 -9.12 17.95 0.57
C LYS A 56 -10.64 18.12 0.42
N GLU A 57 -11.09 18.35 -0.80
CA GLU A 57 -12.52 18.37 -1.16
C GLU A 57 -12.95 17.16 -2.01
N ARG A 58 -12.00 16.39 -2.55
CA ARG A 58 -12.20 15.29 -3.49
C ARG A 58 -10.99 14.32 -3.48
N PRO A 59 -11.16 13.04 -3.87
CA PRO A 59 -10.05 12.09 -3.99
C PRO A 59 -9.11 12.43 -5.16
N TYR A 60 -7.92 11.84 -5.18
CA TYR A 60 -6.99 11.90 -6.32
C TYR A 60 -7.69 11.45 -7.63
N PRO A 61 -7.37 12.06 -8.79
CA PRO A 61 -8.04 11.75 -10.03
C PRO A 61 -7.65 10.36 -10.57
N ASN A 62 -8.56 9.74 -11.30
CA ASN A 62 -8.30 8.48 -12.02
C ASN A 62 -8.72 8.65 -13.49
N PRO A 63 -7.96 9.42 -14.30
CA PRO A 63 -8.35 9.73 -15.67
C PRO A 63 -8.25 8.48 -16.56
N PRO A 64 -9.01 8.42 -17.67
CA PRO A 64 -9.04 7.25 -18.56
C PRO A 64 -7.64 6.81 -19.01
N PHE A 65 -7.45 5.50 -19.18
CA PHE A 65 -6.24 4.97 -19.82
C PHE A 65 -6.16 5.46 -21.27
N VAL A 66 -4.99 5.99 -21.66
CA VAL A 66 -4.77 6.58 -22.99
C VAL A 66 -3.55 6.01 -23.71
N ALA A 67 -2.50 5.61 -22.98
CA ALA A 67 -1.27 5.10 -23.57
C ALA A 67 -0.54 4.10 -22.65
N ASN A 68 0.05 3.07 -23.24
CA ASN A 68 1.05 2.21 -22.60
C ASN A 68 2.37 2.40 -23.37
N ILE A 69 3.48 2.70 -22.67
CA ILE A 69 4.76 2.99 -23.34
C ILE A 69 5.29 1.84 -24.20
N LEU A 70 4.89 0.58 -23.93
CA LEU A 70 5.28 -0.57 -24.74
C LEU A 70 4.76 -0.48 -26.18
N ASP A 71 3.59 0.14 -26.38
CA ASP A 71 2.99 0.36 -27.71
C ASP A 71 3.81 1.35 -28.56
N PHE A 72 4.65 2.16 -27.90
CA PHE A 72 5.59 3.11 -28.50
C PHE A 72 7.02 2.56 -28.58
N GLY A 73 7.21 1.25 -28.33
CA GLY A 73 8.50 0.56 -28.48
C GLY A 73 9.39 0.55 -27.22
N ALA A 74 8.85 0.90 -26.04
CA ALA A 74 9.59 0.79 -24.79
C ALA A 74 10.00 -0.65 -24.45
N LYS A 75 11.09 -0.79 -23.70
CA LYS A 75 11.62 -2.07 -23.20
C LYS A 75 12.06 -1.90 -21.75
N GLY A 76 11.37 -2.62 -20.86
CA GLY A 76 11.68 -2.71 -19.44
C GLY A 76 12.85 -3.65 -19.12
N ASP A 77 13.93 -3.61 -19.92
CA ASP A 77 15.10 -4.49 -19.85
C ASP A 77 16.30 -3.92 -19.05
N GLY A 78 16.24 -2.65 -18.67
CA GLY A 78 17.26 -1.93 -17.90
C GLY A 78 18.47 -1.44 -18.71
N ALA A 79 18.45 -1.59 -20.04
CA ALA A 79 19.58 -1.25 -20.92
C ALA A 79 19.17 -0.41 -22.14
N TYR A 80 17.98 -0.62 -22.69
CA TYR A 80 17.43 0.22 -23.75
C TYR A 80 17.01 1.59 -23.20
N ASP A 81 17.32 2.66 -23.94
CA ASP A 81 16.87 4.00 -23.59
C ASP A 81 15.40 4.20 -24.00
N ASN A 82 14.55 4.45 -23.01
CA ASN A 82 13.11 4.51 -23.15
C ASN A 82 12.56 5.93 -23.34
N ILE A 83 13.43 6.94 -23.49
CA ILE A 83 13.03 8.35 -23.57
C ILE A 83 12.04 8.64 -24.72
N GLY A 84 12.34 8.21 -25.95
CA GLY A 84 11.43 8.39 -27.10
C GLY A 84 10.06 7.74 -26.91
N PRO A 85 9.97 6.46 -26.47
CA PRO A 85 8.71 5.81 -26.13
C PRO A 85 7.86 6.53 -25.07
N ILE A 86 8.45 7.04 -23.97
CA ILE A 86 7.68 7.78 -22.96
C ILE A 86 7.27 9.17 -23.46
N GLU A 87 8.14 9.88 -24.18
CA GLU A 87 7.82 11.17 -24.81
C GLU A 87 6.64 11.04 -25.80
N ALA A 88 6.60 9.95 -26.59
CA ALA A 88 5.52 9.66 -27.52
C ALA A 88 4.20 9.28 -26.82
N ALA A 89 4.26 8.51 -25.72
CA ALA A 89 3.08 8.20 -24.91
C ALA A 89 2.50 9.44 -24.20
N LEU A 90 3.36 10.32 -23.68
CA LEU A 90 2.97 11.62 -23.12
C LEU A 90 2.41 12.55 -24.20
N ALA A 91 3.00 12.58 -25.40
CA ALA A 91 2.44 13.30 -26.55
C ALA A 91 1.05 12.78 -26.95
N LYS A 92 0.82 11.45 -26.85
CA LYS A 92 -0.51 10.87 -27.05
C LYS A 92 -1.51 11.34 -25.99
N ALA A 93 -1.13 11.39 -24.72
CA ALA A 93 -1.98 11.95 -23.66
C ALA A 93 -2.31 13.44 -23.88
N ARG A 94 -1.29 14.26 -24.21
CA ARG A 94 -1.48 15.67 -24.62
C ARG A 94 -2.49 15.81 -25.77
N SER A 95 -2.37 14.96 -26.81
CA SER A 95 -3.24 15.02 -28.01
C SER A 95 -4.73 14.77 -27.77
N VAL A 96 -5.11 14.23 -26.61
CA VAL A 96 -6.52 13.95 -26.24
C VAL A 96 -6.98 14.71 -24.99
N GLY A 97 -6.19 15.67 -24.49
CA GLY A 97 -6.55 16.55 -23.37
C GLY A 97 -6.24 16.00 -21.97
N GLY A 98 -5.41 14.97 -21.86
CA GLY A 98 -5.04 14.31 -20.60
C GLY A 98 -5.19 12.79 -20.67
N GLY A 99 -5.01 12.11 -19.52
CA GLY A 99 -5.16 10.65 -19.43
C GLY A 99 -4.09 9.98 -18.58
N THR A 100 -4.31 8.69 -18.30
CA THR A 100 -3.33 7.83 -17.65
C THR A 100 -2.36 7.26 -18.70
N VAL A 101 -1.06 7.51 -18.48
CA VAL A 101 0.06 6.91 -19.21
C VAL A 101 0.65 5.80 -18.35
N LEU A 102 0.57 4.57 -18.83
CA LEU A 102 1.05 3.38 -18.13
C LEU A 102 2.51 3.08 -18.47
N ILE A 103 3.32 2.86 -17.43
CA ILE A 103 4.62 2.19 -17.46
C ILE A 103 4.41 0.78 -16.86
N PRO A 104 4.26 -0.30 -17.66
CA PRO A 104 4.02 -1.65 -17.12
C PRO A 104 5.25 -2.22 -16.39
N ALA A 105 5.12 -3.33 -15.64
CA ALA A 105 6.25 -3.90 -14.90
C ALA A 105 7.51 -4.18 -15.76
N GLY A 106 8.62 -3.54 -15.38
CA GLY A 106 9.94 -3.62 -16.02
C GLY A 106 10.92 -2.55 -15.52
N ARG A 107 12.22 -2.74 -15.76
CA ARG A 107 13.25 -1.70 -15.46
C ARG A 107 13.49 -0.88 -16.73
N TYR A 108 13.09 0.38 -16.76
CA TYR A 108 13.22 1.25 -17.93
C TYR A 108 14.39 2.19 -17.71
N LEU A 109 15.45 2.05 -18.51
CA LEU A 109 16.53 3.03 -18.53
C LEU A 109 16.08 4.26 -19.31
N PHE A 110 16.35 5.45 -18.78
CA PHE A 110 16.14 6.73 -19.43
C PHE A 110 17.45 7.51 -19.44
N SER A 111 17.93 7.91 -20.61
CA SER A 111 19.12 8.77 -20.73
C SER A 111 18.85 10.24 -20.42
N LYS A 112 17.57 10.63 -20.34
CA LYS A 112 17.12 12.00 -20.07
C LYS A 112 15.96 12.06 -19.08
N ARG A 113 15.66 13.28 -18.61
CA ARG A 113 14.49 13.64 -17.79
C ARG A 113 13.18 13.17 -18.45
N VAL A 114 12.23 12.68 -17.65
CA VAL A 114 10.84 12.41 -18.06
C VAL A 114 9.94 13.52 -17.49
N VAL A 115 9.15 14.18 -18.34
CA VAL A 115 8.46 15.44 -17.98
C VAL A 115 6.97 15.40 -18.33
N ILE A 116 6.13 15.64 -17.33
CA ILE A 116 4.70 15.94 -17.47
C ILE A 116 4.54 17.47 -17.51
N ASP A 117 4.13 17.98 -18.67
CA ASP A 117 4.12 19.39 -19.08
C ASP A 117 2.71 19.88 -19.49
N ALA A 118 1.66 19.12 -19.16
CA ALA A 118 0.27 19.42 -19.51
C ALA A 118 -0.73 18.90 -18.47
N ASP A 119 -1.89 19.56 -18.40
CA ASP A 119 -2.96 19.28 -17.43
C ASP A 119 -3.59 17.87 -17.59
N ASN A 120 -4.13 17.34 -16.50
CA ASN A 120 -4.86 16.07 -16.40
C ASN A 120 -4.07 14.80 -16.81
N ILE A 121 -2.73 14.82 -16.78
CA ILE A 121 -1.90 13.63 -17.08
C ILE A 121 -1.50 12.91 -15.80
N VAL A 122 -1.71 11.59 -15.77
CA VAL A 122 -1.24 10.73 -14.67
C VAL A 122 -0.24 9.71 -15.21
N LEU A 123 1.01 9.80 -14.74
CA LEU A 123 2.02 8.78 -15.02
C LEU A 123 1.90 7.68 -13.96
N GLN A 124 1.49 6.49 -14.39
CA GLN A 124 1.19 5.37 -13.51
C GLN A 124 2.06 4.17 -13.86
N GLY A 125 2.65 3.52 -12.85
CA GLY A 125 3.19 2.17 -13.00
C GLY A 125 2.28 1.10 -12.39
N GLU A 126 2.86 -0.08 -12.12
CA GLU A 126 2.15 -1.20 -11.50
C GLU A 126 2.41 -1.35 -9.98
N GLY A 127 3.11 -0.39 -9.34
CA GLY A 127 3.29 -0.23 -7.89
C GLY A 127 4.76 0.01 -7.44
N PRO A 128 5.12 -0.22 -6.15
CA PRO A 128 6.45 0.05 -5.60
C PRO A 128 7.56 -1.07 -5.48
N GLN A 129 7.58 -2.26 -6.16
CA GLN A 129 8.78 -3.23 -6.30
C GLN A 129 9.53 -3.49 -7.77
N ALA A 130 8.97 -3.78 -9.03
CA ALA A 130 9.34 -4.12 -10.49
C ALA A 130 9.33 -3.04 -11.67
N THR A 131 8.56 -1.94 -11.66
CA THR A 131 8.51 -0.80 -12.63
C THR A 131 9.54 0.34 -12.35
N THR A 132 10.85 0.20 -12.63
CA THR A 132 11.79 1.32 -12.34
C THR A 132 11.93 2.26 -13.49
N MET A 133 12.10 3.53 -13.16
CA MET A 133 12.75 4.52 -13.99
C MET A 133 14.22 4.62 -13.55
N LEU A 134 15.12 3.96 -14.29
CA LEU A 134 16.56 3.98 -14.04
C LEU A 134 17.18 5.18 -14.75
N PHE A 135 17.90 6.00 -14.00
CA PHE A 135 18.67 7.11 -14.55
C PHE A 135 20.16 6.83 -14.30
N PRO A 136 20.90 6.33 -15.30
CA PRO A 136 22.27 5.84 -15.12
C PRO A 136 23.28 6.99 -14.91
N HIS A 137 22.84 8.23 -15.07
CA HIS A 137 23.63 9.45 -15.06
C HIS A 137 22.89 10.51 -14.21
N PRO A 138 23.62 11.36 -13.48
CA PRO A 138 23.00 12.45 -12.72
C PRO A 138 22.57 13.58 -13.67
N LEU A 139 21.67 14.45 -13.21
CA LEU A 139 21.12 15.56 -14.02
C LEU A 139 22.21 16.39 -14.71
N ALA A 140 23.31 16.69 -14.02
CA ALA A 140 24.50 17.34 -14.58
C ALA A 140 24.97 16.75 -15.93
N LYS A 141 25.07 15.43 -16.00
CA LYS A 141 25.51 14.72 -17.21
C LYS A 141 24.37 14.52 -18.21
N ILE A 142 23.12 14.41 -17.75
CA ILE A 142 21.94 14.37 -18.61
C ILE A 142 21.80 15.67 -19.41
N ASP A 143 21.97 16.80 -18.74
CA ASP A 143 21.84 18.13 -19.33
C ASP A 143 23.13 18.60 -20.03
N ASN A 144 24.18 17.77 -20.03
CA ASN A 144 25.52 18.04 -20.56
C ASN A 144 26.13 19.36 -20.06
N VAL A 145 25.95 19.63 -18.76
CA VAL A 145 26.57 20.77 -18.07
C VAL A 145 27.81 20.26 -17.35
N ASP A 146 28.97 20.80 -17.68
CA ASP A 146 30.21 20.52 -16.93
C ASP A 146 30.06 21.18 -15.54
N VAL A 147 29.73 20.38 -14.53
CA VAL A 147 29.33 20.86 -13.19
C VAL A 147 30.52 21.27 -12.35
N SER A 148 31.15 22.34 -12.81
CA SER A 148 31.74 23.32 -11.93
C SER A 148 30.79 24.51 -11.72
N ILE A 149 30.27 24.58 -10.48
CA ILE A 149 30.52 25.74 -9.60
C ILE A 149 29.79 27.06 -9.96
N PHE A 150 28.71 27.35 -9.23
CA PHE A 150 28.50 28.72 -8.73
C PHE A 150 29.80 29.14 -8.00
N PRO A 151 30.26 30.41 -8.03
CA PRO A 151 31.63 30.77 -7.60
C PRO A 151 32.07 30.35 -6.18
N ASP A 152 31.16 30.00 -5.27
CA ASP A 152 31.46 29.46 -3.94
C ASP A 152 31.77 27.95 -3.93
N GLY A 153 31.46 27.26 -5.03
CA GLY A 153 31.64 25.84 -5.23
C GLY A 153 30.35 25.03 -5.48
N SER A 154 29.18 25.62 -5.32
CA SER A 154 27.91 24.89 -5.23
C SER A 154 27.29 24.47 -6.57
N ASN A 155 26.43 23.44 -6.54
CA ASN A 155 25.78 22.84 -7.72
C ASN A 155 24.27 23.17 -7.77
N PRO A 156 23.69 23.65 -8.90
CA PRO A 156 22.26 23.93 -9.01
C PRO A 156 21.33 22.74 -8.70
N TYR A 157 21.74 21.49 -8.96
CA TYR A 157 20.92 20.31 -8.69
C TYR A 157 20.77 19.98 -7.20
N SER A 158 21.47 20.69 -6.31
CA SER A 158 21.29 20.61 -4.86
C SER A 158 19.96 21.18 -4.36
N TRP A 159 19.17 21.86 -5.21
CA TRP A 159 17.92 22.52 -4.79
C TRP A 159 16.72 22.35 -5.71
N LEU A 160 16.93 22.04 -7.00
CA LEU A 160 15.89 22.00 -8.02
C LEU A 160 16.12 20.88 -9.04
N ASP A 161 15.08 20.66 -9.84
CA ASP A 161 14.92 19.61 -10.84
C ASP A 161 14.97 18.17 -10.35
N GLY A 162 14.31 17.29 -11.11
CA GLY A 162 14.26 15.85 -10.91
C GLY A 162 14.39 15.10 -12.24
N CYS A 163 14.72 13.82 -12.18
CA CYS A 163 14.76 12.94 -13.34
C CYS A 163 13.34 12.56 -13.82
N VAL A 164 12.34 12.62 -12.93
CA VAL A 164 10.91 12.58 -13.27
C VAL A 164 10.26 13.87 -12.75
N GLN A 165 9.53 14.57 -13.62
CA GLN A 165 9.00 15.91 -13.33
C GLN A 165 7.51 16.02 -13.63
N ILE A 166 6.78 16.75 -12.77
CA ILE A 166 5.64 17.57 -13.20
C ILE A 166 6.19 18.99 -13.29
N LYS A 167 6.22 19.58 -14.48
CA LYS A 167 6.95 20.83 -14.76
C LYS A 167 6.06 21.83 -15.50
N GLY A 168 5.67 22.88 -14.78
CA GLY A 168 5.10 24.10 -15.32
C GLY A 168 5.98 25.31 -15.01
N TYR A 169 5.35 26.46 -14.93
CA TYR A 169 5.99 27.72 -14.57
C TYR A 169 4.99 28.65 -13.85
N ASP A 170 5.39 29.15 -12.67
CA ASP A 170 4.62 30.07 -11.81
C ASP A 170 5.17 31.51 -11.92
N PRO A 171 4.75 32.30 -12.93
CA PRO A 171 5.21 33.68 -13.14
C PRO A 171 4.81 34.59 -11.97
N GLY A 172 5.79 35.31 -11.42
CA GLY A 172 5.61 36.16 -10.25
C GLY A 172 5.06 37.56 -10.57
N SER A 173 4.84 38.38 -9.53
CA SER A 173 4.22 39.72 -9.67
C SER A 173 4.95 40.66 -10.62
N LYS A 174 6.31 40.64 -10.64
CA LYS A 174 7.12 41.51 -11.51
C LYS A 174 6.82 41.32 -13.00
N GLU A 175 6.40 40.12 -13.42
CA GLU A 175 6.07 39.82 -14.82
C GLU A 175 4.64 40.28 -15.18
N ARG A 176 3.81 40.61 -14.19
CA ARG A 176 2.39 41.01 -14.30
C ARG A 176 1.49 40.05 -15.09
N VAL A 177 1.95 38.83 -15.37
CA VAL A 177 1.18 37.80 -16.07
C VAL A 177 -0.13 37.52 -15.32
N ASN A 178 -1.25 37.63 -16.03
CA ASN A 178 -2.60 37.44 -15.51
C ASN A 178 -2.97 38.29 -14.29
N PHE A 179 -2.32 39.44 -14.09
CA PHE A 179 -2.71 40.46 -13.12
C PHE A 179 -4.16 40.93 -13.34
N VAL A 180 -4.90 41.14 -12.25
CA VAL A 180 -6.29 41.65 -12.28
C VAL A 180 -6.42 42.99 -11.56
N GLY A 181 -5.83 43.09 -10.37
CA GLY A 181 -5.87 44.30 -9.55
C GLY A 181 -5.04 44.16 -8.28
N GLY A 182 -4.44 45.27 -7.84
CA GLY A 182 -3.88 45.40 -6.49
C GLY A 182 -4.99 45.55 -5.45
N VAL A 183 -4.79 45.03 -4.24
CA VAL A 183 -5.70 45.21 -3.10
C VAL A 183 -5.51 46.62 -2.53
N THR A 184 -6.60 47.39 -2.43
CA THR A 184 -6.57 48.84 -2.13
C THR A 184 -6.88 49.19 -0.67
N ALA A 185 -7.19 48.19 0.17
CA ALA A 185 -7.45 48.36 1.59
C ALA A 185 -6.89 47.16 2.37
N SER A 186 -6.45 47.37 3.61
CA SER A 186 -5.95 46.30 4.48
C SER A 186 -7.06 45.33 4.85
N SER A 187 -6.70 44.08 5.18
CA SER A 187 -7.64 43.03 5.60
C SER A 187 -6.92 42.09 6.56
N GLU A 188 -7.48 41.92 7.76
CA GLU A 188 -6.81 41.16 8.83
C GLU A 188 -6.78 39.65 8.56
N MET A 189 -5.88 38.95 9.25
CA MET A 189 -5.86 37.49 9.30
C MET A 189 -7.24 36.96 9.74
N GLY A 190 -7.70 35.86 9.15
CA GLY A 190 -9.06 35.36 9.38
C GLY A 190 -10.16 36.04 8.53
N SER A 191 -9.90 37.21 7.92
CA SER A 191 -10.84 37.82 6.96
C SER A 191 -11.01 36.96 5.70
N ARG A 192 -12.14 37.17 5.02
CA ARG A 192 -12.53 36.49 3.78
C ARG A 192 -12.79 37.43 2.62
N THR A 193 -12.64 38.74 2.82
CA THR A 193 -12.89 39.74 1.78
C THR A 193 -11.59 40.45 1.41
N LEU A 194 -11.46 40.82 0.13
CA LEU A 194 -10.40 41.69 -0.37
C LEU A 194 -11.04 42.73 -1.29
N THR A 195 -10.67 44.00 -1.08
CA THR A 195 -11.15 45.11 -1.91
C THR A 195 -10.07 45.49 -2.91
N LEU A 196 -10.38 45.37 -4.21
CA LEU A 196 -9.43 45.50 -5.31
C LEU A 196 -9.58 46.83 -6.05
N SER A 197 -8.54 47.20 -6.78
CA SER A 197 -8.59 48.26 -7.80
C SER A 197 -9.44 47.89 -9.01
N SER A 198 -9.58 46.59 -9.32
CA SER A 198 -10.49 46.04 -10.34
C SER A 198 -10.79 44.57 -10.07
N THR A 199 -11.99 44.12 -10.43
CA THR A 199 -12.43 42.71 -10.43
C THR A 199 -12.68 42.18 -11.85
N THR A 200 -12.30 42.96 -12.87
CA THR A 200 -12.72 42.74 -14.27
C THR A 200 -12.35 41.35 -14.80
N GLY A 201 -13.37 40.59 -15.22
CA GLY A 201 -13.22 39.24 -15.77
C GLY A 201 -12.80 38.17 -14.76
N LEU A 202 -12.95 38.42 -13.46
CA LEU A 202 -13.00 37.35 -12.45
C LEU A 202 -14.34 36.62 -12.53
N GLN A 203 -14.35 35.35 -12.08
CA GLN A 203 -15.55 34.52 -12.03
C GLN A 203 -15.70 33.85 -10.66
N ILE A 204 -16.95 33.61 -10.23
CA ILE A 204 -17.24 32.83 -9.01
C ILE A 204 -16.80 31.38 -9.24
N GLY A 205 -16.16 30.77 -8.24
CA GLY A 205 -15.54 29.45 -8.33
C GLY A 205 -14.14 29.42 -8.95
N GLN A 206 -13.66 30.53 -9.52
CA GLN A 206 -12.33 30.62 -10.13
C GLN A 206 -11.22 30.57 -9.07
N TRP A 207 -10.17 29.80 -9.33
CA TRP A 207 -8.91 29.85 -8.59
C TRP A 207 -8.09 31.10 -8.95
N VAL A 208 -7.65 31.84 -7.93
CA VAL A 208 -6.75 33.00 -8.04
C VAL A 208 -5.55 32.83 -7.12
N ARG A 209 -4.47 33.56 -7.44
CA ARG A 209 -3.27 33.71 -6.62
C ARG A 209 -3.27 35.10 -5.97
N LEU A 210 -3.02 35.14 -4.66
CA LEU A 210 -2.60 36.35 -3.95
C LEU A 210 -1.07 36.32 -3.90
N LEU A 211 -0.45 37.37 -4.45
CA LEU A 211 0.99 37.62 -4.38
C LEU A 211 1.24 38.88 -3.53
N MET A 212 2.21 38.84 -2.61
CA MET A 212 2.63 40.03 -1.83
C MET A 212 4.15 40.07 -1.69
N SER A 213 4.74 41.27 -1.77
CA SER A 213 6.19 41.47 -1.79
C SER A 213 6.56 42.63 -0.86
N ASP A 214 7.59 42.46 -0.03
CA ASP A 214 7.95 43.49 0.95
C ASP A 214 8.59 44.72 0.26
N THR A 215 8.34 45.89 0.83
CA THR A 215 8.80 47.18 0.33
C THR A 215 9.72 47.90 1.32
N ASN A 216 9.74 47.49 2.59
CA ASN A 216 10.44 48.19 3.67
C ASN A 216 10.87 47.30 4.86
N GLY A 217 10.58 45.99 4.84
CA GLY A 217 10.87 45.01 5.89
C GLY A 217 9.71 44.70 6.84
N SER A 218 8.53 45.28 6.62
CA SER A 218 7.37 45.09 7.51
C SER A 218 6.59 43.80 7.28
N LEU A 219 6.65 43.20 6.09
CA LEU A 219 6.08 41.87 5.83
C LEU A 219 7.01 40.77 6.36
N VAL A 220 8.33 40.92 6.20
CA VAL A 220 9.33 40.06 6.83
C VAL A 220 9.19 40.09 8.35
N LYS A 221 8.91 41.28 8.92
CA LYS A 221 8.61 41.45 10.35
C LYS A 221 7.34 40.69 10.77
N GLU A 222 6.27 40.78 9.98
CA GLU A 222 5.00 40.09 10.25
C GLU A 222 5.17 38.57 10.21
N LEU A 223 5.79 38.02 9.16
CA LEU A 223 6.05 36.59 9.00
C LEU A 223 6.80 35.98 10.21
N TYR A 224 7.68 36.76 10.85
CA TYR A 224 8.50 36.34 12.00
C TYR A 224 8.06 36.93 13.36
N GLY A 225 6.82 37.44 13.53
CA GLY A 225 6.31 37.87 14.84
C GLY A 225 7.13 38.98 15.51
N GLY A 226 7.74 39.83 14.69
CA GLY A 226 8.59 40.92 15.13
C GLY A 226 9.90 40.52 15.83
N ILE A 227 10.32 39.24 15.85
CA ILE A 227 11.60 38.87 16.50
C ILE A 227 12.82 39.43 15.74
N VAL A 228 12.72 39.57 14.41
CA VAL A 228 13.73 40.22 13.56
C VAL A 228 14.00 41.67 13.98
N ASP A 229 12.99 42.39 14.49
CA ASP A 229 13.16 43.75 15.03
C ASP A 229 13.98 43.78 16.32
N ARG A 230 13.93 42.70 17.13
CA ARG A 230 14.55 42.61 18.46
C ARG A 230 16.01 42.16 18.40
N VAL A 231 16.35 41.27 17.45
CA VAL A 231 17.65 40.56 17.43
C VAL A 231 18.26 40.35 16.03
N GLY A 232 17.67 40.90 14.97
CA GLY A 232 18.10 40.64 13.60
C GLY A 232 18.01 39.16 13.24
N CYS A 233 18.94 38.67 12.41
CA CYS A 233 18.98 37.27 11.95
C CYS A 233 19.74 36.31 12.90
N GLY A 234 20.18 36.81 14.06
CA GLY A 234 20.96 36.05 15.04
C GLY A 234 22.47 36.36 15.01
N GLN A 235 22.97 36.82 16.15
CA GLN A 235 24.38 36.89 16.61
C GLN A 235 25.44 37.66 15.77
N THR A 236 25.38 37.75 14.43
CA THR A 236 26.50 38.29 13.62
C THR A 236 26.13 39.31 12.53
N LYS A 237 24.85 39.61 12.32
CA LYS A 237 24.39 40.48 11.21
C LYS A 237 23.30 41.47 11.60
N SER A 238 23.30 42.64 10.94
CA SER A 238 22.40 43.75 11.24
C SER A 238 20.96 43.51 10.80
N LYS A 239 20.02 44.30 11.35
CA LYS A 239 18.59 44.26 10.98
C LYS A 239 18.37 44.51 9.48
N SER A 240 19.08 45.47 8.90
CA SER A 240 18.96 45.84 7.48
C SER A 240 19.49 44.74 6.55
N GLU A 241 20.64 44.13 6.86
CA GLU A 241 21.16 42.97 6.10
C GLU A 241 20.18 41.79 6.15
N CYS A 242 19.62 41.52 7.33
CA CYS A 242 18.64 40.45 7.55
C CYS A 242 17.35 40.65 6.74
N VAL A 243 16.80 41.88 6.74
CA VAL A 243 15.62 42.24 5.95
C VAL A 243 15.91 42.16 4.45
N SER A 244 17.05 42.69 3.98
CA SER A 244 17.40 42.70 2.55
C SER A 244 17.52 41.29 1.99
N ALA A 245 18.30 40.41 2.64
CA ALA A 245 18.55 39.04 2.17
C ALA A 245 17.31 38.13 2.16
N ILE A 246 16.22 38.56 2.80
CA ILE A 246 14.89 37.93 2.67
C ILE A 246 14.10 38.63 1.56
N ASN A 247 14.05 39.97 1.52
CA ASN A 247 13.28 40.73 0.53
C ASN A 247 13.81 40.63 -0.93
N ASP A 248 15.05 40.20 -1.12
CA ASP A 248 15.56 39.82 -2.45
C ASP A 248 14.76 38.64 -3.06
N GLN A 249 14.03 37.87 -2.24
CA GLN A 249 13.12 36.82 -2.68
C GLN A 249 11.75 37.40 -3.02
N GLN A 250 11.39 37.31 -4.31
CA GLN A 250 10.18 37.93 -4.86
C GLN A 250 8.91 37.13 -4.51
N ASP A 251 7.86 37.85 -4.12
CA ASP A 251 6.55 37.30 -3.73
C ASP A 251 6.67 36.39 -2.49
N LEU A 252 7.05 36.99 -1.35
CA LEU A 252 7.20 36.33 -0.04
C LEU A 252 5.91 35.67 0.47
N VAL A 253 4.76 36.13 0.00
CA VAL A 253 3.47 35.47 0.19
C VAL A 253 2.97 35.07 -1.19
N ARG A 254 2.94 33.76 -1.45
CA ARG A 254 2.22 33.13 -2.56
C ARG A 254 1.11 32.28 -1.97
N TRP A 255 -0.15 32.61 -2.26
CA TRP A 255 -1.29 31.87 -1.71
C TRP A 255 -2.40 31.68 -2.73
N SER A 256 -3.05 30.51 -2.71
CA SER A 256 -4.04 30.10 -3.71
C SER A 256 -5.42 29.90 -3.08
N VAL A 257 -6.47 30.43 -3.71
CA VAL A 257 -7.85 30.34 -3.17
C VAL A 257 -8.88 30.48 -4.29
N ARG A 258 -10.08 29.90 -4.11
CA ARG A 258 -11.23 30.18 -4.99
C ARG A 258 -12.02 31.40 -4.53
N ILE A 259 -12.57 32.13 -5.50
CA ILE A 259 -13.56 33.19 -5.28
C ILE A 259 -14.93 32.56 -4.96
N SER A 260 -15.60 33.01 -3.90
CA SER A 260 -16.96 32.61 -3.52
C SER A 260 -18.04 33.63 -3.92
N SER A 261 -17.71 34.93 -3.98
CA SER A 261 -18.59 35.97 -4.54
C SER A 261 -17.78 37.17 -5.04
N ILE A 262 -18.41 38.00 -5.88
CA ILE A 262 -17.86 39.27 -6.39
C ILE A 262 -18.95 40.33 -6.21
N ASN A 263 -18.62 41.48 -5.62
CA ASN A 263 -19.54 42.59 -5.43
C ASN A 263 -18.81 43.91 -5.76
N GLY A 264 -19.07 44.45 -6.96
CA GLY A 264 -18.30 45.57 -7.49
C GLY A 264 -16.80 45.26 -7.48
N ASN A 265 -16.02 46.11 -6.80
CA ASN A 265 -14.57 45.94 -6.65
C ASN A 265 -14.13 45.01 -5.50
N GLN A 266 -15.07 44.41 -4.75
CA GLN A 266 -14.74 43.48 -3.66
C GLN A 266 -14.92 42.02 -4.11
N ILE A 267 -14.02 41.14 -3.67
CA ILE A 267 -14.17 39.67 -3.78
C ILE A 267 -14.28 39.03 -2.40
N THR A 268 -15.04 37.94 -2.33
CA THR A 268 -15.07 37.03 -1.16
C THR A 268 -14.38 35.72 -1.50
N LEU A 269 -13.73 35.11 -0.52
CA LEU A 269 -12.86 33.93 -0.67
C LEU A 269 -13.50 32.65 -0.10
N GLN A 270 -13.16 31.48 -0.65
CA GLN A 270 -13.69 30.17 -0.23
C GLN A 270 -13.25 29.78 1.20
N ARG A 271 -12.06 30.23 1.63
CA ARG A 271 -11.52 30.09 2.99
C ARG A 271 -10.94 31.44 3.45
N SER A 272 -10.72 31.59 4.75
CA SER A 272 -10.10 32.79 5.32
C SER A 272 -8.62 32.92 4.98
N LEU A 273 -8.13 34.15 5.03
CA LEU A 273 -6.73 34.53 4.88
C LEU A 273 -5.89 33.97 6.05
N PRO A 274 -4.81 33.19 5.80
CA PRO A 274 -3.93 32.66 6.83
C PRO A 274 -2.92 33.70 7.34
N ILE A 275 -2.87 34.89 6.73
CA ILE A 275 -2.02 36.03 7.09
C ILE A 275 -2.77 37.32 6.78
N ARG A 276 -2.47 38.41 7.49
CA ARG A 276 -2.95 39.76 7.17
C ARG A 276 -2.52 40.18 5.76
N VAL A 277 -3.35 40.96 5.09
CA VAL A 277 -3.05 41.66 3.83
C VAL A 277 -3.04 43.17 4.08
N ASP A 278 -2.05 43.88 3.53
CA ASP A 278 -1.91 45.34 3.70
C ASP A 278 -1.36 46.00 2.41
N PRO A 279 -1.93 47.12 1.91
CA PRO A 279 -1.47 47.78 0.69
C PRO A 279 0.02 48.18 0.70
N LEU A 280 0.63 48.37 1.87
CA LEU A 280 2.08 48.64 1.99
C LEU A 280 2.96 47.50 1.44
N TRP A 281 2.43 46.28 1.38
CA TRP A 281 3.10 45.06 0.92
C TRP A 281 2.82 44.72 -0.56
N LYS A 282 2.35 45.71 -1.33
CA LYS A 282 1.94 45.60 -2.74
C LYS A 282 1.18 44.28 -3.05
N PRO A 283 0.09 43.99 -2.33
CA PRO A 283 -0.71 42.79 -2.54
C PRO A 283 -1.45 42.85 -3.88
N GLU A 284 -1.28 41.82 -4.71
CA GLU A 284 -1.86 41.74 -6.06
C GLU A 284 -2.61 40.42 -6.27
N ILE A 285 -3.79 40.51 -6.88
CA ILE A 285 -4.58 39.36 -7.31
C ILE A 285 -4.28 39.06 -8.78
N HIS A 286 -3.86 37.82 -9.02
CA HIS A 286 -3.63 37.26 -10.35
C HIS A 286 -4.54 36.06 -10.58
N ARG A 287 -4.98 35.84 -11.82
CA ARG A 287 -5.60 34.55 -12.19
C ARG A 287 -4.53 33.46 -12.20
N MET A 288 -4.94 32.20 -12.03
CA MET A 288 -4.06 31.06 -12.30
C MET A 288 -3.60 31.09 -13.78
N PRO A 289 -2.30 31.17 -14.07
CA PRO A 289 -1.80 31.20 -15.45
C PRO A 289 -1.92 29.83 -16.12
N ALA A 290 -1.94 29.84 -17.46
CA ALA A 290 -1.98 28.62 -18.27
C ALA A 290 -0.70 27.76 -18.13
N SER A 291 0.42 28.38 -17.70
CA SER A 291 1.72 27.73 -17.52
C SER A 291 1.84 26.88 -16.25
N ILE A 292 0.90 26.99 -15.30
CA ILE A 292 0.87 26.08 -14.13
C ILE A 292 0.18 24.78 -14.53
N ILE A 293 0.81 23.63 -14.29
CA ILE A 293 0.22 22.31 -14.64
C ILE A 293 -0.81 21.89 -13.60
N LYS A 294 -1.98 21.41 -14.03
CA LYS A 294 -3.14 21.14 -13.16
C LYS A 294 -3.61 19.69 -13.19
N GLU A 295 -4.14 19.21 -12.07
CA GLU A 295 -4.81 17.90 -11.93
C GLU A 295 -3.96 16.68 -12.35
N SER A 296 -2.63 16.83 -12.36
CA SER A 296 -1.68 15.85 -12.88
C SER A 296 -0.91 15.17 -11.75
N GLY A 297 -0.37 13.99 -11.99
CA GLY A 297 0.32 13.26 -10.92
C GLY A 297 1.14 12.06 -11.36
N ILE A 298 1.85 11.50 -10.37
CA ILE A 298 2.70 10.31 -10.52
C ILE A 298 2.24 9.27 -9.50
N ARG A 299 2.09 8.01 -9.90
CA ARG A 299 1.76 6.94 -8.96
C ARG A 299 2.35 5.58 -9.29
N ASP A 300 2.44 4.75 -8.26
CA ASP A 300 2.62 3.31 -8.41
C ASP A 300 3.88 2.95 -9.22
N LEU A 301 5.02 3.58 -8.93
CA LEU A 301 6.30 3.31 -9.60
C LEU A 301 7.49 3.61 -8.68
N GLY A 302 8.71 3.61 -9.20
CA GLY A 302 9.86 4.10 -8.44
C GLY A 302 11.09 4.38 -9.27
N VAL A 303 12.09 4.93 -8.60
CA VAL A 303 13.33 5.46 -9.18
C VAL A 303 14.52 4.84 -8.45
N GLU A 304 15.49 4.34 -9.21
CA GLU A 304 16.75 3.80 -8.69
C GLU A 304 17.90 4.48 -9.43
N PHE A 305 18.84 5.02 -8.65
CA PHE A 305 20.09 5.55 -9.17
C PHE A 305 21.26 4.58 -8.95
N PRO A 306 22.31 4.63 -9.79
CA PRO A 306 23.57 3.96 -9.50
C PRO A 306 24.06 4.34 -8.10
N TRP A 307 24.47 3.35 -7.30
CA TRP A 307 25.12 3.68 -6.02
C TRP A 307 26.37 4.50 -6.30
N THR A 308 26.39 5.71 -5.76
CA THR A 308 27.51 6.62 -5.74
C THR A 308 27.77 7.05 -4.31
N GLN A 309 29.01 7.40 -3.99
CA GLN A 309 29.33 8.01 -2.71
C GLN A 309 28.66 9.40 -2.63
N ALA A 310 27.95 9.67 -1.53
CA ALA A 310 27.31 10.96 -1.30
C ALA A 310 28.40 12.03 -1.26
N GLN A 311 28.16 13.11 -1.98
CA GLN A 311 29.10 14.23 -2.04
C GLN A 311 29.01 15.06 -0.76
N ASN A 312 29.99 15.94 -0.54
CA ASN A 312 29.86 16.97 0.48
C ASN A 312 28.67 17.89 0.14
N HIS A 313 28.04 18.43 1.17
CA HIS A 313 26.85 19.28 1.05
C HIS A 313 27.00 20.39 -0.01
N LEU A 314 25.97 20.53 -0.86
CA LEU A 314 25.90 21.46 -2.00
C LEU A 314 26.81 21.09 -3.19
N ARG A 315 27.37 19.88 -3.24
CA ARG A 315 28.19 19.35 -4.35
C ARG A 315 27.56 18.14 -5.05
N GLU A 316 26.32 17.81 -4.68
CA GLU A 316 25.53 16.72 -5.23
C GLU A 316 25.44 16.84 -6.75
N GLN A 317 25.58 15.73 -7.48
CA GLN A 317 25.65 15.77 -8.94
C GLN A 317 24.26 15.88 -9.59
N GLY A 318 23.20 15.58 -8.82
CA GLY A 318 21.83 15.65 -9.27
C GLY A 318 21.22 14.28 -9.56
N TYR A 319 21.49 13.27 -8.75
CA TYR A 319 20.68 12.05 -8.72
C TYR A 319 19.34 12.33 -8.02
N ASN A 320 18.53 13.19 -8.63
CA ASN A 320 17.28 13.72 -8.06
C ASN A 320 16.08 12.93 -8.62
N ALA A 321 15.28 12.26 -7.79
CA ALA A 321 14.21 11.39 -8.30
C ALA A 321 13.00 12.18 -8.84
N PHE A 322 12.22 12.81 -7.96
CA PHE A 322 10.98 13.50 -8.34
C PHE A 322 11.02 14.99 -8.06
N ILE A 323 10.46 15.78 -8.99
CA ILE A 323 10.05 17.16 -8.71
C ILE A 323 8.62 17.45 -9.17
N VAL A 324 7.90 18.23 -8.38
CA VAL A 324 6.66 18.92 -8.77
C VAL A 324 6.96 20.42 -8.74
N ASP A 325 7.09 21.06 -9.90
CA ASP A 325 7.50 22.46 -10.03
C ASP A 325 6.51 23.23 -10.91
N GLY A 326 5.98 24.35 -10.41
CA GLY A 326 4.97 25.15 -11.12
C GLY A 326 3.66 24.39 -11.38
N ALA A 327 3.12 23.68 -10.38
CA ALA A 327 1.89 22.89 -10.51
C ALA A 327 0.81 23.23 -9.46
N ALA A 328 -0.46 22.92 -9.76
CA ALA A 328 -1.60 23.11 -8.86
C ALA A 328 -2.51 21.88 -8.84
N ASN A 329 -2.97 21.44 -7.66
CA ASN A 329 -3.70 20.17 -7.52
C ASN A 329 -2.90 19.00 -8.11
N ALA A 330 -1.65 18.83 -7.66
CA ALA A 330 -0.77 17.75 -8.11
C ALA A 330 -0.58 16.68 -7.02
N PHE A 331 -0.13 15.48 -7.41
CA PHE A 331 0.15 14.42 -6.44
C PHE A 331 1.29 13.47 -6.85
N ILE A 332 1.95 12.89 -5.85
CA ILE A 332 2.84 11.73 -5.97
C ILE A 332 2.38 10.68 -4.94
N THR A 333 1.95 9.50 -5.38
CA THR A 333 1.37 8.49 -4.48
C THR A 333 1.99 7.09 -4.65
N ASN A 334 2.32 6.42 -3.55
CA ASN A 334 2.76 5.02 -3.52
C ASN A 334 4.04 4.76 -4.36
N VAL A 335 5.16 5.41 -4.01
CA VAL A 335 6.42 5.34 -4.77
C VAL A 335 7.65 4.93 -3.94
N ALA A 336 8.64 4.33 -4.63
CA ALA A 336 9.92 3.90 -4.08
C ALA A 336 11.09 4.72 -4.66
N ILE A 337 12.09 5.04 -3.83
CA ILE A 337 13.27 5.84 -4.24
C ILE A 337 14.54 5.26 -3.60
N GLU A 338 15.54 4.92 -4.41
CA GLU A 338 16.80 4.33 -3.94
C GLU A 338 18.05 5.07 -4.46
N ASN A 339 19.02 5.31 -3.57
CA ASN A 339 20.31 5.98 -3.83
C ASN A 339 20.22 7.44 -4.32
N ALA A 340 19.12 8.14 -4.05
CA ALA A 340 18.94 9.52 -4.49
C ALA A 340 19.78 10.54 -3.71
N ASP A 341 20.34 11.52 -4.42
CA ASP A 341 20.86 12.75 -3.82
C ASP A 341 19.70 13.54 -3.20
N ASN A 342 18.63 13.74 -3.99
CA ASN A 342 17.38 14.41 -3.59
C ASN A 342 16.17 13.57 -4.00
N SER A 343 15.23 13.29 -3.09
CA SER A 343 14.23 12.24 -3.33
C SER A 343 12.90 12.77 -3.88
N VAL A 344 12.19 13.62 -3.15
CA VAL A 344 11.01 14.33 -3.66
C VAL A 344 11.11 15.81 -3.33
N MET A 345 11.00 16.65 -4.34
CA MET A 345 10.94 18.11 -4.18
C MET A 345 9.62 18.67 -4.72
N VAL A 346 9.07 19.68 -4.04
CA VAL A 346 7.92 20.46 -4.47
C VAL A 346 8.35 21.92 -4.51
N ALA A 347 8.21 22.59 -5.65
CA ALA A 347 8.65 23.95 -5.90
C ALA A 347 7.54 24.78 -6.56
N HIS A 348 7.42 26.07 -6.21
CA HIS A 348 6.50 27.04 -6.82
C HIS A 348 5.06 26.52 -7.08
N SER A 349 4.53 25.68 -6.20
CA SER A 349 3.31 24.88 -6.44
C SER A 349 2.24 25.08 -5.36
N ALA A 350 1.00 24.71 -5.67
CA ALA A 350 -0.16 24.84 -4.79
C ALA A 350 -0.95 23.52 -4.64
N HIS A 351 -1.42 23.20 -3.44
CA HIS A 351 -2.29 22.03 -3.20
C HIS A 351 -1.67 20.71 -3.73
N VAL A 352 -0.49 20.35 -3.20
CA VAL A 352 0.28 19.17 -3.66
C VAL A 352 0.33 18.10 -2.56
N SER A 353 -0.05 16.86 -2.89
CA SER A 353 0.03 15.71 -1.98
C SER A 353 1.15 14.74 -2.35
N VAL A 354 2.03 14.42 -1.40
CA VAL A 354 3.09 13.43 -1.55
C VAL A 354 2.89 12.35 -0.47
N ASP A 355 2.36 11.19 -0.86
CA ASP A 355 1.67 10.26 0.04
C ASP A 355 2.11 8.80 -0.17
N GLY A 356 2.59 8.15 0.90
CA GLY A 356 3.04 6.75 0.83
C GLY A 356 4.38 6.58 0.11
N VAL A 357 5.34 7.46 0.38
CA VAL A 357 6.70 7.41 -0.17
C VAL A 357 7.61 6.56 0.71
N THR A 358 8.43 5.69 0.13
CA THR A 358 9.59 5.10 0.83
C THR A 358 10.89 5.51 0.14
N ILE A 359 11.83 6.01 0.94
CA ILE A 359 13.16 6.47 0.53
C ILE A 359 14.21 5.57 1.19
N GLY A 360 15.22 5.15 0.44
CA GLY A 360 16.30 4.29 0.91
C GLY A 360 17.64 4.48 0.18
N VAL A 361 18.65 3.78 0.70
CA VAL A 361 19.91 3.54 0.01
C VAL A 361 20.30 2.07 0.11
N THR A 362 20.90 1.55 -0.96
CA THR A 362 21.28 0.12 -1.08
C THR A 362 22.47 -0.28 -0.21
N LYS A 363 23.30 0.70 0.18
CA LYS A 363 24.29 0.67 1.27
C LYS A 363 24.62 2.14 1.64
N PRO A 364 25.15 2.43 2.85
CA PRO A 364 25.46 3.79 3.27
C PRO A 364 26.30 4.55 2.23
N ARG A 365 25.98 5.82 1.99
CA ARG A 365 26.62 6.67 0.97
C ARG A 365 27.58 7.71 1.55
N GLY A 366 27.46 8.06 2.84
CA GLY A 366 28.24 9.13 3.48
C GLY A 366 29.75 8.89 3.54
N LEU A 367 30.51 10.01 3.63
CA LEU A 367 31.97 10.04 3.78
C LEU A 367 32.39 10.40 5.21
N SER A 368 32.31 11.69 5.54
CA SER A 368 32.79 12.31 6.79
C SER A 368 31.64 12.79 7.69
N LEU A 369 30.45 12.96 7.11
CA LEU A 369 29.19 13.17 7.79
C LEU A 369 28.30 11.94 7.57
N PRO A 370 27.43 11.57 8.53
CA PRO A 370 26.65 10.33 8.49
C PRO A 370 25.39 10.45 7.61
N PHE A 371 25.51 11.14 6.46
CA PHE A 371 24.41 11.43 5.56
C PHE A 371 24.57 10.70 4.22
N ASP A 372 23.47 10.09 3.78
CA ASP A 372 23.33 9.28 2.59
C ASP A 372 22.88 10.09 1.35
N GLY A 373 22.52 11.35 1.56
CA GLY A 373 22.10 12.31 0.52
C GLY A 373 21.81 13.69 1.11
N HIS A 374 21.27 14.59 0.29
CA HIS A 374 21.00 15.98 0.68
C HIS A 374 19.53 16.17 1.09
N ILE A 375 18.55 15.93 0.22
CA ILE A 375 17.11 16.13 0.51
C ILE A 375 16.32 14.80 0.46
N GLY A 376 15.60 14.49 1.54
CA GLY A 376 14.55 13.47 1.51
C GLY A 376 13.29 14.03 0.85
N LEU A 377 12.45 14.70 1.64
CA LEU A 377 11.23 15.38 1.20
C LEU A 377 11.38 16.90 1.37
N GLY A 378 11.34 17.67 0.27
CA GLY A 378 11.55 19.12 0.32
C GLY A 378 10.41 19.94 -0.28
N ALA A 379 9.99 21.00 0.40
CA ALA A 379 9.04 22.00 -0.12
C ALA A 379 9.66 23.41 -0.16
N TYR A 380 9.59 24.03 -1.33
CA TYR A 380 10.28 25.27 -1.69
C TYR A 380 9.30 26.28 -2.29
N ASP A 381 9.23 27.48 -1.72
CA ASP A 381 8.55 28.66 -2.30
C ASP A 381 7.10 28.36 -2.79
N SER A 382 6.40 27.49 -2.07
CA SER A 382 5.12 26.86 -2.44
C SER A 382 4.00 27.14 -1.42
N THR A 383 2.80 26.63 -1.64
CA THR A 383 1.69 26.72 -0.68
C THR A 383 0.86 25.44 -0.61
N ASP A 384 0.27 25.16 0.56
CA ASP A 384 -0.68 24.05 0.75
C ASP A 384 -0.09 22.67 0.35
N VAL A 385 1.18 22.42 0.69
CA VAL A 385 1.88 21.15 0.40
C VAL A 385 1.69 20.15 1.54
N GLU A 386 1.56 18.87 1.21
CA GLU A 386 1.39 17.76 2.17
C GLU A 386 2.40 16.65 1.91
N PHE A 387 3.12 16.24 2.96
CA PHE A 387 3.94 15.02 3.02
C PHE A 387 3.31 14.01 4.00
N ALA A 388 2.83 12.89 3.49
CA ALA A 388 2.03 11.91 4.22
C ALA A 388 2.59 10.48 4.17
N ASN A 389 2.39 9.72 5.26
CA ASN A 389 2.55 8.26 5.31
C ASN A 389 3.94 7.72 4.87
N PHE A 390 5.00 8.51 5.05
CA PHE A 390 6.33 8.24 4.47
C PHE A 390 7.27 7.41 5.38
N ILE A 391 8.27 6.77 4.76
CA ILE A 391 9.35 6.02 5.43
C ILE A 391 10.71 6.43 4.86
N ILE A 392 11.60 6.96 5.68
CA ILE A 392 12.98 7.31 5.29
C ILE A 392 13.97 6.34 5.97
N ARG A 393 14.76 5.61 5.18
CA ARG A 393 15.76 4.64 5.64
C ARG A 393 17.17 5.12 5.29
N GLY A 394 18.05 5.21 6.29
CA GLY A 394 19.24 6.05 6.20
C GLY A 394 18.98 7.47 6.70
N GLN A 395 19.86 8.41 6.38
CA GLN A 395 19.79 9.80 6.84
C GLN A 395 20.15 10.78 5.72
N TRP A 396 19.26 11.71 5.36
CA TRP A 396 19.61 12.83 4.47
C TRP A 396 20.04 14.02 5.33
N THR A 397 20.83 14.94 4.77
CA THR A 397 21.20 16.18 5.46
C THR A 397 19.92 16.91 5.94
N HIS A 398 18.91 16.91 5.06
CA HIS A 398 17.54 17.36 5.36
C HIS A 398 16.52 16.26 4.98
N ASP A 399 16.12 15.38 5.91
CA ASP A 399 15.18 14.28 5.62
C ASP A 399 13.77 14.78 5.28
N VAL A 400 13.30 15.79 6.01
CA VAL A 400 12.15 16.62 5.61
C VAL A 400 12.58 18.07 5.76
N THR A 401 12.31 18.90 4.75
CA THR A 401 12.73 20.31 4.71
C THR A 401 11.67 21.24 4.11
N VAL A 402 11.53 22.42 4.70
CA VAL A 402 10.59 23.46 4.24
C VAL A 402 11.29 24.81 4.17
N ARG A 403 11.23 25.48 3.00
CA ARG A 403 11.77 26.83 2.74
C ARG A 403 10.71 27.67 2.01
N GLY A 404 10.50 28.93 2.42
CA GLY A 404 9.65 29.89 1.69
C GLY A 404 8.19 29.44 1.45
N THR A 405 7.78 28.35 2.10
CA THR A 405 6.53 27.65 1.82
C THR A 405 5.54 27.91 2.94
N MET A 406 4.28 28.08 2.57
CA MET A 406 3.19 28.41 3.49
C MET A 406 2.20 27.25 3.63
N MET A 407 1.64 27.03 4.82
CA MET A 407 0.61 26.00 5.07
C MET A 407 1.08 24.56 4.73
N ALA A 408 2.37 24.29 4.85
CA ALA A 408 2.92 22.94 4.66
C ALA A 408 2.50 22.00 5.79
N VAL A 409 2.22 20.74 5.46
CA VAL A 409 1.82 19.70 6.41
C VAL A 409 2.72 18.48 6.23
N VAL A 410 3.21 17.92 7.33
CA VAL A 410 4.08 16.74 7.39
C VAL A 410 3.50 15.80 8.44
N HIS A 411 2.88 14.69 8.02
CA HIS A 411 2.17 13.83 8.97
C HIS A 411 2.26 12.32 8.73
N ASN A 412 2.06 11.55 9.80
CA ASN A 412 2.04 10.07 9.82
C ASN A 412 3.31 9.36 9.27
N GLY A 413 4.41 10.10 9.10
CA GLY A 413 5.69 9.58 8.59
C GLY A 413 6.68 9.14 9.68
N ARG A 414 7.74 8.44 9.25
CA ARG A 414 8.84 7.97 10.10
C ARG A 414 10.18 7.89 9.39
N GLY A 415 11.26 7.82 10.15
CA GLY A 415 12.57 7.43 9.64
C GLY A 415 13.52 6.92 10.73
N ASP A 416 14.75 6.57 10.35
CA ASP A 416 15.73 6.00 11.27
C ASP A 416 16.30 7.03 12.26
N ASN A 417 16.48 8.27 11.83
CA ASN A 417 16.80 9.44 12.67
C ASN A 417 16.42 10.73 11.93
N LEU A 418 15.14 11.12 11.94
CA LEU A 418 14.64 12.24 11.17
C LEU A 418 15.13 13.60 11.68
N ASN A 419 15.60 14.44 10.76
CA ASN A 419 15.65 15.88 10.88
C ASN A 419 14.33 16.51 10.36
N LEU A 420 13.79 17.50 11.08
CA LEU A 420 12.66 18.33 10.64
C LEU A 420 13.21 19.72 10.31
N ASP A 421 13.89 19.80 9.16
CA ASP A 421 14.57 21.02 8.75
C ASP A 421 13.56 22.12 8.37
N SER A 422 13.88 23.32 8.84
CA SER A 422 13.18 24.55 8.51
C SER A 422 14.26 25.46 7.95
N HIS A 423 14.38 25.48 6.62
CA HIS A 423 15.58 25.88 5.88
C HIS A 423 15.67 27.41 5.69
N ARG A 424 15.17 28.15 6.68
CA ARG A 424 15.07 29.63 6.72
C ARG A 424 14.29 30.17 5.51
N SER A 425 14.38 31.46 5.23
CA SER A 425 13.52 32.15 4.25
C SER A 425 12.03 32.04 4.59
N ALA A 426 11.66 32.34 5.83
CA ALA A 426 10.28 32.45 6.31
C ALA A 426 9.28 31.31 5.97
N PRO A 427 9.60 30.02 6.23
CA PRO A 427 8.61 28.94 6.10
C PRO A 427 7.52 29.14 7.17
N TYR A 428 6.29 29.39 6.74
CA TYR A 428 5.21 29.95 7.55
C TYR A 428 4.09 28.93 7.76
N ALA A 429 3.58 28.83 8.99
CA ALA A 429 2.52 27.90 9.34
C ALA A 429 2.78 26.46 8.86
N THR A 430 3.96 25.90 9.18
CA THR A 430 4.26 24.48 8.87
C THR A 430 3.81 23.58 10.02
N LEU A 431 2.97 22.58 9.74
CA LEU A 431 2.48 21.61 10.72
C LEU A 431 3.21 20.26 10.58
N TYR A 432 3.90 19.84 11.65
CA TYR A 432 4.47 18.50 11.80
C TYR A 432 3.62 17.69 12.78
N SER A 433 2.95 16.62 12.34
CA SER A 433 1.94 15.89 13.13
C SER A 433 2.16 14.37 13.17
N ASN A 434 2.11 13.76 14.36
CA ASN A 434 2.17 12.30 14.56
C ASN A 434 3.43 11.59 14.03
N LEU A 435 4.58 12.28 13.97
CA LEU A 435 5.81 11.73 13.36
C LEU A 435 6.63 10.88 14.33
N HIS A 436 7.23 9.80 13.80
CA HIS A 436 8.18 8.96 14.54
C HIS A 436 9.62 9.20 14.07
N LEU A 437 10.35 9.99 14.86
CA LEU A 437 11.68 10.54 14.55
C LEU A 437 12.83 9.52 14.55
N GLY A 438 12.55 8.25 14.86
CA GLY A 438 13.58 7.22 14.94
C GLY A 438 14.44 7.42 16.20
N GLN A 439 15.76 7.52 16.06
CA GLN A 439 16.63 7.91 17.19
C GLN A 439 16.23 9.25 17.81
N GLY A 440 15.73 10.20 17.00
CA GLY A 440 15.30 11.52 17.47
C GLY A 440 16.44 12.38 18.04
N SER A 441 17.69 12.13 17.63
CA SER A 441 18.87 12.83 18.15
C SER A 441 19.17 14.15 17.45
N ARG A 442 18.62 14.38 16.25
CA ARG A 442 18.86 15.57 15.42
C ARG A 442 17.64 16.35 14.87
N PRO A 443 16.42 16.31 15.47
CA PRO A 443 15.18 16.80 14.83
C PRO A 443 15.14 18.30 14.51
N TYR A 444 16.06 19.11 15.03
CA TYR A 444 16.12 20.57 14.81
C TYR A 444 17.46 21.00 14.19
N SER A 445 17.95 20.27 13.19
CA SER A 445 19.19 20.61 12.47
C SER A 445 18.85 21.47 11.24
N THR A 446 19.02 22.78 11.36
CA THR A 446 18.56 23.75 10.35
C THR A 446 19.57 24.00 9.23
N GLY A 447 19.10 23.97 7.99
CA GLY A 447 19.84 24.41 6.80
C GLY A 447 19.72 25.92 6.51
N GLY A 448 20.33 26.32 5.38
CA GLY A 448 20.26 27.67 4.83
C GLY A 448 21.17 28.70 5.50
N TYR A 449 21.54 29.74 4.76
CA TYR A 449 22.36 30.84 5.27
C TYR A 449 21.65 31.58 6.40
N VAL A 450 22.38 31.84 7.50
CA VAL A 450 21.84 32.55 8.69
C VAL A 450 21.27 33.94 8.36
N THR A 451 21.73 34.59 7.29
CA THR A 451 21.22 35.87 6.78
C THR A 451 19.77 35.81 6.27
N ARG A 452 19.21 34.63 5.99
CA ARG A 452 17.85 34.47 5.47
C ARG A 452 16.79 34.27 6.58
N GLY A 453 17.04 34.79 7.78
CA GLY A 453 16.08 34.77 8.89
C GLY A 453 16.19 33.55 9.80
N PHE A 454 15.22 33.42 10.71
CA PHE A 454 15.13 32.29 11.64
C PHE A 454 14.70 31.00 10.92
N PRO A 455 15.05 29.82 11.45
CA PRO A 455 14.65 28.53 10.88
C PRO A 455 13.14 28.45 10.60
N ALA A 456 12.31 28.74 11.60
CA ALA A 456 10.85 28.68 11.51
C ALA A 456 10.22 30.07 11.65
N ALA A 457 9.13 30.30 10.92
CA ALA A 457 8.28 31.49 11.04
C ALA A 457 7.01 31.18 11.89
N ARG A 458 6.13 32.19 12.09
CA ARG A 458 4.95 32.07 12.98
C ARG A 458 4.06 30.87 12.64
N PHE A 459 3.34 30.37 13.65
CA PHE A 459 2.40 29.25 13.59
C PHE A 459 2.99 27.90 13.17
N THR A 460 4.33 27.80 13.06
CA THR A 460 5.00 26.51 12.90
C THR A 460 4.71 25.63 14.12
N THR A 461 4.12 24.47 13.88
CA THR A 461 3.45 23.65 14.88
C THR A 461 4.02 22.24 14.89
N TYR A 462 4.57 21.82 16.03
CA TYR A 462 5.04 20.47 16.29
C TYR A 462 4.02 19.75 17.17
N TYR A 463 3.41 18.69 16.66
CA TYR A 463 2.30 17.98 17.27
C TYR A 463 2.58 16.47 17.37
N ASN A 464 2.55 15.91 18.59
CA ASN A 464 2.72 14.47 18.86
C ASN A 464 3.97 13.83 18.20
N LEU A 465 5.14 14.45 18.34
CA LEU A 465 6.42 13.88 17.90
C LEU A 465 6.90 12.79 18.87
N ARG A 466 7.47 11.69 18.35
CA ARG A 466 7.87 10.50 19.13
C ARG A 466 9.23 9.94 18.69
N SER A 467 9.95 9.24 19.58
CA SER A 467 11.25 8.62 19.29
C SER A 467 11.39 7.20 19.89
N ASN A 468 12.38 6.46 19.41
CA ASN A 468 12.75 5.11 19.86
C ASN A 468 13.10 5.00 21.36
N SER A 469 13.47 6.11 22.00
CA SER A 469 13.85 6.14 23.42
C SER A 469 12.67 6.42 24.36
N GLU A 470 11.48 6.69 23.81
CA GLU A 470 10.26 7.12 24.52
C GLU A 470 10.49 8.27 25.51
N SER A 471 11.55 9.05 25.28
CA SER A 471 11.95 10.20 26.08
C SER A 471 11.27 11.47 25.56
N PRO A 472 11.07 12.50 26.39
CA PRO A 472 10.53 13.75 25.91
C PRO A 472 11.45 14.37 24.85
N ILE A 473 10.88 14.95 23.80
CA ILE A 473 11.66 15.61 22.75
C ILE A 473 12.14 16.97 23.29
N ARG A 474 13.44 17.25 23.14
CA ARG A 474 14.04 18.53 23.60
C ARG A 474 13.70 19.65 22.62
N LEU A 475 12.87 20.61 23.04
CA LEU A 475 12.57 21.81 22.25
C LEU A 475 13.81 22.71 22.09
N PRO A 476 13.91 23.52 21.00
CA PRO A 476 14.97 24.49 20.82
C PRO A 476 15.05 25.51 21.97
N ALA A 477 16.26 25.72 22.49
CA ALA A 477 16.48 26.60 23.65
C ALA A 477 16.70 28.07 23.25
N ALA A 478 16.35 28.96 24.18
CA ALA A 478 16.75 30.37 24.10
C ALA A 478 18.26 30.53 24.32
N THR A 479 18.82 31.63 23.80
CA THR A 479 20.17 32.09 24.16
C THR A 479 20.26 32.48 25.64
N MET A 480 21.48 32.61 26.18
CA MET A 480 21.70 33.16 27.53
C MET A 480 21.17 34.60 27.71
N ALA A 481 20.87 35.31 26.61
CA ALA A 481 20.21 36.61 26.59
C ALA A 481 18.67 36.54 26.47
N GLY A 482 18.06 35.36 26.70
CA GLY A 482 16.61 35.13 26.66
C GLY A 482 15.99 35.04 25.26
N ASN A 483 16.77 35.25 24.20
CA ASN A 483 16.25 35.33 22.83
C ASN A 483 16.08 33.95 22.19
N CYS A 484 14.90 33.71 21.61
CA CYS A 484 14.52 32.48 20.91
C CYS A 484 15.38 32.30 19.63
N THR A 485 16.00 31.13 19.48
CA THR A 485 16.96 30.87 18.38
C THR A 485 16.33 30.26 17.13
N TRP A 486 15.12 29.70 17.25
CA TRP A 486 14.48 28.90 16.20
C TRP A 486 13.33 29.63 15.49
N GLY A 487 12.67 30.58 16.16
CA GLY A 487 11.60 31.40 15.61
C GLY A 487 10.87 32.22 16.69
N ALA A 488 9.65 32.64 16.39
CA ALA A 488 8.68 33.19 17.34
C ALA A 488 7.30 32.62 17.03
N ASP A 489 6.40 32.62 18.02
CA ASP A 489 5.03 32.12 17.92
C ASP A 489 4.98 30.68 17.35
N ILE A 490 5.82 29.82 17.95
CA ILE A 490 5.99 28.40 17.63
C ILE A 490 5.13 27.59 18.60
N ASN A 491 4.42 26.59 18.08
CA ASN A 491 3.55 25.73 18.87
C ASN A 491 4.18 24.34 19.07
N ALA A 492 4.07 23.80 20.29
CA ALA A 492 4.57 22.48 20.65
C ALA A 492 3.56 21.74 21.54
N VAL A 493 2.84 20.77 20.99
CA VAL A 493 1.77 20.02 21.68
C VAL A 493 2.08 18.53 21.63
N GLY A 494 2.50 17.92 22.74
CA GLY A 494 3.15 16.59 22.70
C GLY A 494 3.92 16.27 23.96
N TYR A 495 4.96 15.42 23.87
CA TYR A 495 5.81 15.08 25.02
C TYR A 495 7.18 15.76 24.91
N TRP A 496 7.37 16.83 25.69
CA TRP A 496 8.52 17.72 25.59
C TRP A 496 9.33 17.77 26.89
N ASN A 497 10.62 18.11 26.78
CA ASN A 497 11.37 18.63 27.92
C ASN A 497 11.10 20.14 28.05
N ASP A 498 11.18 20.67 29.27
CA ASP A 498 10.98 22.08 29.56
C ASP A 498 11.93 22.97 28.73
N GLY A 499 11.36 23.73 27.78
CA GLY A 499 12.08 24.53 26.80
C GLY A 499 11.50 25.93 26.68
N SER A 500 11.92 26.83 27.56
CA SER A 500 11.38 28.19 27.71
C SER A 500 11.96 29.18 26.69
N CYS A 501 11.46 29.13 25.45
CA CYS A 501 11.55 30.26 24.52
C CYS A 501 10.35 31.21 24.73
N PRO A 502 10.55 32.50 25.09
CA PRO A 502 9.46 33.46 25.22
C PRO A 502 8.61 33.59 23.95
N GLY A 503 7.30 33.41 24.08
CA GLY A 503 6.35 33.45 22.96
C GLY A 503 6.12 32.11 22.26
N TYR A 504 6.56 30.97 22.81
CA TYR A 504 6.14 29.66 22.32
C TYR A 504 4.91 29.16 23.09
N HIS A 505 3.94 28.57 22.39
CA HIS A 505 2.82 27.88 23.02
C HIS A 505 3.19 26.40 23.24
N VAL A 506 3.42 26.01 24.49
CA VAL A 506 3.89 24.66 24.84
C VAL A 506 2.88 23.94 25.72
N GLU A 507 2.36 22.81 25.24
CA GLU A 507 1.52 21.88 25.99
C GLU A 507 2.21 20.52 26.12
N SER A 508 2.68 20.20 27.33
CA SER A 508 3.36 18.94 27.64
C SER A 508 2.41 17.89 28.21
N TYR A 509 2.26 16.79 27.49
CA TYR A 509 1.49 15.59 27.82
C TYR A 509 2.42 14.41 28.07
N LYS A 510 1.95 13.37 28.79
CA LYS A 510 2.71 12.13 28.93
C LYS A 510 2.82 11.42 27.57
N TYR A 511 3.88 10.64 27.38
CA TYR A 511 4.07 9.87 26.16
C TYR A 511 2.85 8.99 25.84
N GLY A 512 2.33 9.14 24.62
CA GLY A 512 1.17 8.37 24.12
C GLY A 512 -0.20 8.78 24.66
N THR A 513 -0.33 9.80 25.54
CA THR A 513 -1.63 10.15 26.15
C THR A 513 -2.44 11.21 25.41
N LEU A 514 -1.81 11.98 24.53
CA LEU A 514 -2.44 13.06 23.77
C LEU A 514 -3.42 12.51 22.72
N GLN A 515 -4.58 13.15 22.60
CA GLN A 515 -5.59 12.91 21.55
C GLN A 515 -6.06 14.24 20.94
N PRO A 516 -6.36 14.29 19.61
CA PRO A 516 -6.09 13.25 18.62
C PRO A 516 -4.60 12.94 18.50
N LEU A 517 -4.21 11.79 17.92
CA LEU A 517 -2.79 11.51 17.65
C LEU A 517 -2.28 12.33 16.45
N ASP A 518 -3.15 12.60 15.48
CA ASP A 518 -2.88 13.41 14.29
C ASP A 518 -3.87 14.59 14.25
N LEU A 519 -3.35 15.80 14.42
CA LEU A 519 -4.14 17.04 14.41
C LEU A 519 -4.77 17.31 13.05
N TYR A 520 -4.02 17.08 11.97
CA TYR A 520 -4.44 17.41 10.61
C TYR A 520 -5.57 16.50 10.11
N GLY A 521 -5.49 15.20 10.40
CA GLY A 521 -6.62 14.28 10.19
C GLY A 521 -7.89 14.75 10.92
N SER A 522 -7.76 15.16 12.19
CA SER A 522 -8.88 15.68 12.97
C SER A 522 -9.47 16.99 12.41
N MET A 523 -8.64 17.87 11.84
CA MET A 523 -9.08 19.08 11.15
C MET A 523 -9.88 18.76 9.88
N ILE A 524 -9.45 17.75 9.10
CA ILE A 524 -10.17 17.26 7.92
C ILE A 524 -11.52 16.63 8.33
N ASP A 525 -11.55 15.78 9.37
CA ASP A 525 -12.78 15.18 9.90
C ASP A 525 -13.79 16.25 10.35
N ARG A 526 -13.32 17.31 11.03
CA ARG A 526 -14.15 18.46 11.40
C ARG A 526 -14.73 19.17 10.17
N LYS A 527 -13.91 19.47 9.16
CA LYS A 527 -14.33 20.13 7.92
C LYS A 527 -15.41 19.33 7.18
N TYR A 528 -15.29 18.00 7.09
CA TYR A 528 -16.33 17.16 6.51
C TYR A 528 -17.60 17.10 7.37
N SER A 529 -17.45 16.99 8.69
CA SER A 529 -18.59 16.96 9.64
C SER A 529 -19.44 18.23 9.56
N MET A 530 -18.80 19.40 9.48
CA MET A 530 -19.51 20.69 9.33
C MET A 530 -20.28 20.78 8.00
N ARG A 531 -19.71 20.29 6.89
CA ARG A 531 -20.40 20.22 5.60
C ARG A 531 -21.62 19.30 5.64
N ALA A 532 -21.50 18.14 6.28
CA ALA A 532 -22.59 17.18 6.43
C ALA A 532 -23.76 17.73 7.27
N ALA A 533 -23.48 18.66 8.19
CA ALA A 533 -24.50 19.36 8.98
C ALA A 533 -25.22 20.50 8.22
N GLY A 534 -24.95 20.70 6.93
CA GLY A 534 -25.56 21.78 6.13
C GLY A 534 -25.02 23.18 6.46
N VAL A 535 -23.99 23.28 7.31
CA VAL A 535 -23.35 24.55 7.66
C VAL A 535 -22.66 25.09 6.40
N GLY A 536 -23.17 26.21 5.89
CA GLY A 536 -22.71 26.80 4.64
C GLY A 536 -21.23 27.15 4.66
N ALA A 537 -20.61 27.23 3.48
CA ALA A 537 -19.17 27.51 3.36
C ALA A 537 -18.73 28.86 3.95
N ALA A 538 -19.66 29.79 4.22
CA ALA A 538 -19.43 31.02 5.00
C ALA A 538 -19.16 30.70 6.48
N SER A 539 -20.09 30.02 7.13
CA SER A 539 -20.14 29.64 8.54
C SER A 539 -19.18 28.51 8.97
N LEU A 540 -18.15 28.20 8.19
CA LEU A 540 -17.08 27.26 8.59
C LEU A 540 -16.14 27.85 9.67
N LEU A 541 -16.17 29.18 9.88
CA LEU A 541 -15.24 29.94 10.73
C LEU A 541 -15.91 31.07 11.54
N GLU A 542 -17.24 31.16 11.53
CA GLU A 542 -17.99 32.15 12.33
C GLU A 542 -18.28 31.61 13.74
N ASP A 543 -18.25 32.51 14.73
CA ASP A 543 -18.11 32.14 16.14
C ASP A 543 -19.40 31.53 16.73
N VAL A 544 -19.32 30.26 17.16
CA VAL A 544 -20.18 29.75 18.24
C VAL A 544 -19.46 30.03 19.55
N ASP A 545 -19.57 31.27 20.03
CA ASP A 545 -19.05 31.70 21.32
C ASP A 545 -19.84 31.02 22.45
N VAL A 546 -19.30 29.91 22.98
CA VAL A 546 -19.88 29.17 24.12
C VAL A 546 -19.51 29.85 25.46
N GLY A 547 -19.66 31.17 25.51
CA GLY A 547 -19.37 31.98 26.69
C GLY A 547 -20.36 31.75 27.83
N GLU A 548 -19.83 31.60 29.05
CA GLU A 548 -20.64 31.37 30.26
C GLU A 548 -21.53 32.57 30.63
N LYS A 549 -22.82 32.54 30.25
CA LYS A 549 -23.84 33.46 30.81
C LYS A 549 -25.16 32.78 31.18
N THR A 550 -25.26 32.50 32.48
CA THR A 550 -26.48 32.53 33.33
C THR A 550 -27.74 31.80 32.85
N ALA A 551 -28.16 30.79 33.62
CA ALA A 551 -29.47 30.18 33.49
C ALA A 551 -30.62 31.18 33.76
N GLY A 552 -31.69 31.09 32.96
CA GLY A 552 -32.95 31.82 33.15
C GLY A 552 -34.13 30.94 32.72
N ALA A 553 -35.19 30.88 33.53
CA ALA A 553 -36.29 29.94 33.34
C ALA A 553 -37.43 30.52 32.46
N VAL A 554 -38.12 29.64 31.74
CA VAL A 554 -39.37 29.97 31.03
C VAL A 554 -40.52 30.05 32.04
N VAL A 555 -41.20 31.20 32.10
CA VAL A 555 -42.42 31.38 32.88
C VAL A 555 -43.63 31.00 32.01
N ILE A 556 -44.43 30.03 32.47
CA ILE A 556 -45.67 29.61 31.80
C ILE A 556 -46.85 30.38 32.40
N ALA A 557 -47.57 31.15 31.58
CA ALA A 557 -48.83 31.78 31.98
C ALA A 557 -49.95 30.73 32.09
N ALA A 558 -50.89 30.95 33.02
CA ALA A 558 -51.84 29.95 33.51
C ALA A 558 -52.92 29.44 32.50
N ASN A 559 -52.81 29.77 31.22
CA ASN A 559 -53.65 29.28 30.12
C ASN A 559 -52.90 28.40 29.09
N GLY A 560 -51.59 28.18 29.26
CA GLY A 560 -50.87 27.06 28.61
C GLY A 560 -50.57 27.19 27.11
N GLN A 561 -50.52 28.40 26.54
CA GLN A 561 -50.06 28.63 25.16
C GLN A 561 -48.68 29.30 25.10
N ILE A 562 -47.91 28.94 24.07
CA ILE A 562 -46.61 29.52 23.71
C ILE A 562 -46.73 30.06 22.28
N TYR A 563 -46.21 31.27 22.04
CA TYR A 563 -46.25 31.95 20.74
C TYR A 563 -44.86 31.93 20.07
N PHE A 564 -44.85 31.97 18.74
CA PHE A 564 -43.69 32.27 17.91
C PHE A 564 -44.00 33.53 17.08
N ASN A 565 -42.99 34.38 16.83
CA ASN A 565 -43.17 35.61 16.05
C ASN A 565 -42.96 35.39 14.55
N GLU A 566 -43.77 36.07 13.73
CA GLU A 566 -43.70 36.07 12.27
C GLU A 566 -42.96 37.31 11.72
N VAL A 567 -42.53 37.25 10.45
CA VAL A 567 -42.04 38.39 9.64
C VAL A 567 -42.62 38.25 8.21
N PRO A 568 -43.11 39.33 7.55
CA PRO A 568 -44.14 39.20 6.50
C PRO A 568 -43.64 39.16 5.04
N VAL A 569 -44.59 38.89 4.13
CA VAL A 569 -44.44 38.78 2.66
C VAL A 569 -44.82 40.09 1.95
N HIS A 570 -44.16 40.41 0.82
CA HIS A 570 -44.66 41.37 -0.18
C HIS A 570 -44.42 40.89 -1.63
N THR A 571 -45.05 41.55 -2.60
CA THR A 571 -45.53 40.94 -3.86
C THR A 571 -45.03 41.57 -5.17
N ILE A 572 -45.20 40.83 -6.27
CA ILE A 572 -44.80 41.13 -7.66
C ILE A 572 -45.86 41.99 -8.38
N PRO A 573 -45.46 42.84 -9.36
CA PRO A 573 -46.32 43.27 -10.46
C PRO A 573 -45.86 42.75 -11.85
N SER A 574 -46.83 42.57 -12.75
CA SER A 574 -46.68 42.36 -14.21
C SER A 574 -47.89 43.02 -14.90
N PRO A 575 -47.91 43.29 -16.22
CA PRO A 575 -48.61 42.36 -17.15
C PRO A 575 -48.21 42.44 -18.67
N ILE A 576 -48.92 41.67 -19.54
CA ILE A 576 -49.16 41.92 -21.01
C ILE A 576 -47.92 41.68 -21.94
N GLN A 577 -47.94 41.18 -23.20
CA GLN A 577 -48.89 40.57 -24.19
C GLN A 577 -48.06 39.86 -25.32
N THR A 578 -48.51 39.04 -26.30
CA THR A 578 -49.52 37.94 -26.42
C THR A 578 -49.44 37.22 -27.81
N VAL A 579 -49.35 35.88 -27.86
CA VAL A 579 -49.73 34.91 -28.96
C VAL A 579 -49.10 35.06 -30.39
N PRO A 580 -49.24 34.11 -31.37
CA PRO A 580 -50.18 32.96 -31.48
C PRO A 580 -49.67 31.54 -31.94
N THR A 581 -50.27 30.48 -31.35
CA THR A 581 -50.85 29.22 -31.93
C THR A 581 -50.08 28.34 -32.95
N ASP A 582 -50.23 27.01 -33.11
CA ASP A 582 -51.04 25.86 -32.56
C ASP A 582 -50.47 24.56 -33.23
N LEU A 583 -50.73 23.25 -33.00
CA LEU A 583 -51.38 22.29 -32.05
C LEU A 583 -50.80 20.88 -32.48
N LYS A 584 -51.26 19.61 -32.31
CA LYS A 584 -52.30 18.72 -31.69
C LYS A 584 -51.76 17.25 -31.89
N GLN A 585 -52.16 16.12 -31.28
CA GLN A 585 -53.05 15.70 -30.17
C GLN A 585 -52.66 14.25 -29.71
N THR A 586 -53.38 13.69 -28.73
CA THR A 586 -53.39 12.27 -28.25
C THR A 586 -54.53 11.43 -28.93
N PRO A 587 -54.70 10.08 -28.74
CA PRO A 587 -54.28 9.19 -27.63
C PRO A 587 -53.86 7.72 -27.98
N ALA A 588 -53.79 6.85 -26.94
CA ALA A 588 -53.67 5.37 -26.95
C ALA A 588 -55.10 4.70 -26.98
N PRO A 589 -55.38 3.41 -26.62
CA PRO A 589 -54.57 2.29 -26.06
C PRO A 589 -54.84 0.88 -26.69
N GLU A 590 -54.39 -0.22 -26.06
CA GLU A 590 -55.24 -1.31 -25.48
C GLU A 590 -54.44 -2.53 -24.92
N VAL A 591 -55.16 -3.51 -24.34
CA VAL A 591 -54.72 -4.67 -23.52
C VAL A 591 -55.65 -5.86 -23.81
N VAL A 592 -55.23 -7.14 -23.65
CA VAL A 592 -56.08 -8.26 -23.10
C VAL A 592 -55.35 -9.63 -22.97
N ALA A 593 -55.76 -10.33 -21.91
CA ALA A 593 -55.43 -11.62 -21.26
C ALA A 593 -55.11 -12.95 -22.01
N ASP A 594 -54.50 -13.87 -21.23
CA ASP A 594 -54.59 -15.36 -21.22
C ASP A 594 -56.06 -15.87 -21.06
N PRO A 595 -56.46 -17.19 -21.09
CA PRO A 595 -55.76 -18.47 -20.75
C PRO A 595 -56.14 -19.65 -21.71
N PRO A 596 -56.23 -20.98 -21.38
CA PRO A 596 -55.91 -21.77 -20.17
C PRO A 596 -55.14 -23.12 -20.38
N VAL A 597 -55.07 -23.95 -19.32
CA VAL A 597 -54.35 -25.25 -19.22
C VAL A 597 -55.32 -26.44 -19.04
N LEU A 598 -55.00 -27.59 -19.63
CA LEU A 598 -55.52 -28.93 -19.28
C LEU A 598 -54.41 -30.02 -19.31
N VAL A 599 -54.78 -31.29 -19.10
CA VAL A 599 -54.05 -32.28 -18.25
C VAL A 599 -54.32 -33.74 -18.72
N GLU A 600 -53.52 -34.71 -18.23
CA GLU A 600 -53.69 -36.20 -18.30
C GLU A 600 -53.47 -36.92 -19.67
N ASP A 601 -53.00 -38.18 -19.78
CA ASP A 601 -52.16 -39.07 -18.90
C ASP A 601 -51.63 -40.33 -19.70
N ALA A 602 -50.94 -41.26 -19.00
CA ALA A 602 -50.96 -42.74 -19.19
C ALA A 602 -50.06 -43.52 -20.23
N GLU A 603 -49.07 -44.26 -19.67
CA GLU A 603 -48.86 -45.74 -19.75
C GLU A 603 -47.88 -46.54 -20.72
N GLN A 604 -47.07 -47.40 -20.05
CA GLN A 604 -46.59 -48.80 -20.30
C GLN A 604 -45.73 -49.31 -21.51
N LYS A 605 -44.42 -49.57 -21.26
CA LYS A 605 -43.61 -50.87 -21.23
C LYS A 605 -44.04 -52.15 -22.04
N PRO A 606 -43.22 -53.25 -22.16
CA PRO A 606 -41.75 -53.51 -21.95
C PRO A 606 -41.04 -54.43 -23.03
N ILE A 607 -39.77 -54.89 -22.81
CA ILE A 607 -39.23 -56.31 -22.94
C ILE A 607 -37.71 -56.44 -23.34
N LYS A 608 -36.93 -57.14 -22.47
CA LYS A 608 -35.79 -58.13 -22.58
C LYS A 608 -34.90 -58.28 -23.85
N GLN A 609 -33.72 -58.95 -23.88
CA GLN A 609 -32.62 -59.41 -22.95
C GLN A 609 -31.56 -60.17 -23.81
N THR A 610 -30.24 -60.06 -23.56
CA THR A 610 -29.23 -61.15 -23.81
C THR A 610 -27.87 -60.89 -23.12
N GLY A 611 -27.13 -61.97 -22.80
CA GLY A 611 -25.69 -62.06 -22.46
C GLY A 611 -25.18 -63.46 -22.91
N PRO A 612 -24.06 -64.06 -22.40
CA PRO A 612 -23.13 -63.63 -21.34
C PRO A 612 -21.62 -63.92 -21.67
N THR A 613 -20.80 -64.33 -20.67
CA THR A 613 -19.35 -64.74 -20.68
C THR A 613 -18.32 -63.58 -20.63
N SER A 614 -17.34 -63.48 -19.72
CA SER A 614 -16.27 -64.37 -19.15
C SER A 614 -14.92 -64.09 -19.86
N THR A 615 -13.78 -63.81 -19.21
CA THR A 615 -13.09 -64.53 -18.11
C THR A 615 -12.37 -63.61 -17.07
N GLN A 616 -11.77 -64.20 -16.01
CA GLN A 616 -10.82 -63.55 -15.07
C GLN A 616 -9.37 -64.10 -15.24
N PRO A 617 -8.34 -63.57 -14.53
CA PRO A 617 -8.00 -63.97 -13.14
C PRO A 617 -7.82 -62.77 -12.16
N VAL A 618 -7.79 -62.84 -10.80
CA VAL A 618 -7.79 -63.88 -9.72
C VAL A 618 -6.46 -64.01 -8.91
N TRP A 619 -6.56 -63.75 -7.58
CA TRP A 619 -5.61 -63.96 -6.45
C TRP A 619 -4.19 -63.30 -6.56
N GLU A 620 -3.38 -63.07 -5.52
CA GLU A 620 -3.19 -63.61 -4.15
C GLU A 620 -2.95 -62.48 -3.10
N GLN A 621 -3.57 -62.47 -1.91
CA GLN A 621 -3.25 -63.12 -0.60
C GLN A 621 -2.22 -62.38 0.29
N GLY A 622 -2.29 -62.61 1.62
CA GLY A 622 -1.52 -61.91 2.69
C GLY A 622 -0.25 -62.66 3.13
N PRO A 623 0.16 -62.70 4.43
CA PRO A 623 -0.68 -62.58 5.64
C PRO A 623 -0.08 -61.75 6.83
N LEU A 624 -0.76 -61.82 8.00
CA LEU A 624 -0.35 -61.86 9.44
C LEU A 624 1.06 -61.34 9.87
N PHE A 625 1.31 -60.76 11.06
CA PHE A 625 0.88 -61.10 12.44
C PHE A 625 0.72 -59.81 13.30
N ALA A 626 -0.26 -59.68 14.21
CA ALA A 626 -0.35 -60.17 15.61
C ALA A 626 0.51 -59.41 16.67
N GLN A 627 -0.17 -58.94 17.72
CA GLN A 627 0.34 -58.54 19.06
C GLN A 627 0.47 -59.81 19.96
N PRO A 628 1.01 -59.83 21.21
CA PRO A 628 0.96 -58.79 22.28
C PRO A 628 2.25 -58.74 23.19
N PRO A 629 2.21 -58.65 24.56
CA PRO A 629 1.96 -57.48 25.44
C PRO A 629 3.13 -57.22 26.46
N ILE A 630 2.84 -56.63 27.65
CA ILE A 630 3.58 -56.75 28.95
C ILE A 630 4.88 -55.90 29.10
N GLU A 631 5.23 -55.24 30.24
CA GLU A 631 4.51 -54.80 31.47
C GLU A 631 5.31 -53.72 32.28
N GLU A 632 4.63 -53.11 33.26
CA GLU A 632 5.09 -52.56 34.57
C GLU A 632 6.24 -51.53 34.80
N THR A 633 6.13 -50.89 35.98
CA THR A 633 6.98 -49.88 36.66
C THR A 633 7.73 -50.57 37.86
N PRO A 634 8.17 -49.98 39.02
CA PRO A 634 8.29 -48.58 39.52
C PRO A 634 9.57 -48.22 40.34
N GLY A 635 9.61 -46.99 40.91
CA GLY A 635 10.35 -46.64 42.15
C GLY A 635 11.69 -45.88 42.02
N TYR A 636 12.25 -45.20 43.05
CA TYR A 636 11.81 -44.72 44.40
C TYR A 636 12.77 -43.53 44.77
N VAL A 637 12.37 -42.27 45.07
CA VAL A 637 11.98 -41.65 46.39
C VAL A 637 13.10 -40.86 47.15
N SER A 638 12.74 -39.67 47.71
CA SER A 638 13.45 -38.86 48.75
C SER A 638 14.76 -38.10 48.37
N VAL A 639 15.30 -37.05 49.05
CA VAL A 639 14.90 -35.95 50.02
C VAL A 639 16.05 -34.86 49.98
N PHE A 640 16.12 -33.69 50.65
CA PHE A 640 15.29 -33.00 51.68
C PHE A 640 15.18 -31.45 51.49
N ALA A 641 15.70 -30.58 52.38
CA ALA A 641 15.40 -29.13 52.48
C ALA A 641 16.52 -28.26 53.14
N GLY A 642 16.44 -26.91 53.02
CA GLY A 642 17.24 -25.94 53.80
C GLY A 642 17.23 -24.47 53.29
N GLU A 643 16.95 -23.50 54.18
CA GLU A 643 17.02 -22.01 54.06
C GLU A 643 17.55 -21.45 55.43
N PRO A 644 17.94 -20.14 55.66
CA PRO A 644 17.54 -18.88 54.99
C PRO A 644 18.64 -17.75 54.81
N VAL A 645 18.19 -16.50 54.59
CA VAL A 645 18.85 -15.15 54.40
C VAL A 645 19.65 -14.58 55.62
N PRO A 646 20.43 -13.43 55.59
CA PRO A 646 20.29 -12.14 54.81
C PRO A 646 21.59 -11.44 54.27
N GLY A 647 21.51 -10.16 53.82
CA GLY A 647 22.58 -9.29 53.22
C GLY A 647 23.39 -8.39 54.21
N PRO A 648 24.07 -7.25 53.83
CA PRO A 648 23.81 -6.27 52.75
C PRO A 648 25.07 -5.73 51.94
N ALA A 649 25.09 -4.45 51.50
CA ALA A 649 26.06 -3.75 50.58
C ALA A 649 27.25 -3.01 51.34
N PRO A 650 28.16 -2.10 50.80
CA PRO A 650 28.12 -1.19 49.59
C PRO A 650 29.47 -0.69 48.88
N PHE A 651 29.37 0.33 47.98
CA PHE A 651 30.29 1.46 47.57
C PHE A 651 31.70 1.34 46.84
N LEU A 652 31.80 1.93 45.61
CA LEU A 652 32.80 2.90 44.97
C LEU A 652 34.38 2.77 45.06
N PRO A 653 35.25 3.58 44.36
CA PRO A 653 35.24 4.32 43.06
C PRO A 653 36.58 4.27 42.19
N GLU A 654 36.77 5.17 41.19
CA GLU A 654 38.05 5.72 40.59
C GLU A 654 38.95 4.77 39.71
N GLU A 655 39.94 5.15 38.86
CA GLU A 655 40.33 6.27 37.91
C GLU A 655 41.78 5.90 37.35
N GLN A 656 42.57 6.53 36.45
CA GLN A 656 42.58 7.80 35.67
C GLN A 656 43.32 7.65 34.28
N THR A 657 44.31 8.52 33.92
CA THR A 657 44.97 8.69 32.57
C THR A 657 46.51 9.02 32.67
N VAL A 658 47.38 9.39 31.68
CA VAL A 658 47.34 10.12 30.36
C VAL A 658 48.65 9.95 29.50
N ILE A 659 48.76 10.60 28.31
CA ILE A 659 49.97 11.07 27.55
C ILE A 659 50.65 10.13 26.46
N ILE A 660 51.43 10.76 25.55
CA ILE A 660 51.92 10.42 24.17
C ILE A 660 53.35 11.04 23.94
N PRO A 661 54.22 10.79 22.89
CA PRO A 661 53.96 10.88 21.42
C PRO A 661 54.96 10.17 20.40
N ALA A 662 54.94 10.61 19.11
CA ALA A 662 56.03 10.70 18.09
C ALA A 662 56.26 9.63 16.96
N GLU A 663 56.77 10.12 15.80
CA GLU A 663 57.07 9.44 14.50
C GLU A 663 58.63 9.33 14.25
N PRO A 664 59.28 9.29 13.02
CA PRO A 664 58.87 9.35 11.58
C PRO A 664 59.61 8.36 10.61
N VAL A 665 59.47 8.50 9.26
CA VAL A 665 60.56 8.53 8.22
C VAL A 665 60.09 8.67 6.74
N ALA A 666 60.98 9.23 5.91
CA ALA A 666 60.99 9.64 4.47
C ALA A 666 61.11 8.50 3.40
N LEU A 667 61.23 8.66 2.05
CA LEU A 667 60.83 9.64 0.98
C LEU A 667 61.58 9.25 -0.35
N ILE A 668 60.93 9.08 -1.51
CA ILE A 668 61.57 8.99 -2.86
C ILE A 668 60.74 9.76 -3.93
N THR A 669 61.37 10.23 -5.03
CA THR A 669 60.83 11.13 -6.07
C THR A 669 61.01 10.59 -7.51
N MET A 670 60.29 11.17 -8.50
CA MET A 670 60.78 11.70 -9.82
C MET A 670 59.64 11.90 -10.87
N ALA A 671 59.91 12.69 -11.92
CA ALA A 671 59.05 13.10 -13.06
C ALA A 671 59.99 13.42 -14.29
N PRO A 672 59.64 14.11 -15.41
CA PRO A 672 58.38 14.71 -15.93
C PRO A 672 58.16 14.52 -17.48
N THR A 673 57.53 15.50 -18.19
CA THR A 673 57.38 15.72 -19.68
C THR A 673 56.35 14.89 -20.47
N GLU A 674 55.73 15.28 -21.61
CA GLU A 674 55.37 16.53 -22.37
C GLU A 674 54.48 16.13 -23.61
N SER A 675 53.81 16.95 -24.47
CA SER A 675 53.16 18.30 -24.42
C SER A 675 52.35 18.58 -25.74
N PHE A 676 52.38 19.81 -26.32
CA PHE A 676 51.84 20.31 -27.62
C PHE A 676 50.32 20.56 -27.89
N MET A 677 50.05 21.57 -28.75
CA MET A 677 48.78 22.09 -29.34
C MET A 677 49.01 22.34 -30.87
N PRO A 678 48.18 23.02 -31.72
CA PRO A 678 46.82 23.64 -31.61
C PRO A 678 45.85 23.40 -32.84
N HIS A 679 44.80 24.23 -33.01
CA HIS A 679 43.77 24.24 -34.10
C HIS A 679 44.23 24.83 -35.46
N PRO A 680 43.47 24.69 -36.59
CA PRO A 680 42.35 25.60 -37.02
C PRO A 680 41.10 24.87 -37.60
N VAL A 681 39.83 25.35 -37.60
CA VAL A 681 39.12 26.55 -38.12
C VAL A 681 38.82 26.57 -39.65
N VAL A 682 37.54 26.33 -40.04
CA VAL A 682 36.70 26.89 -41.16
C VAL A 682 35.23 26.52 -40.79
N ASP A 683 34.32 27.44 -40.42
CA ASP A 683 33.51 28.46 -41.15
C ASP A 683 32.18 27.90 -41.77
N PRO A 684 31.01 28.61 -41.70
CA PRO A 684 29.69 27.97 -41.85
C PRO A 684 28.86 28.38 -43.08
N GLY A 685 27.86 27.55 -43.40
CA GLY A 685 26.62 27.99 -44.08
C GLY A 685 26.12 27.08 -45.20
N HIS A 686 24.80 26.87 -45.25
CA HIS A 686 23.93 27.17 -46.41
C HIS A 686 22.48 26.70 -46.11
N SER A 687 21.51 27.58 -46.32
CA SER A 687 20.07 27.26 -46.37
C SER A 687 19.66 26.79 -47.76
N PHE A 688 18.56 26.03 -47.90
CA PHE A 688 17.54 26.23 -48.94
C PHE A 688 16.26 25.40 -48.66
N GLU A 689 15.22 25.56 -49.49
CA GLU A 689 13.81 25.53 -49.10
C GLU A 689 13.04 24.21 -49.35
N ILE A 690 11.79 24.18 -48.84
CA ILE A 690 10.73 23.18 -49.03
C ILE A 690 9.84 23.66 -50.20
N PRO A 691 9.45 22.85 -51.22
CA PRO A 691 8.16 22.11 -51.19
C PRO A 691 8.08 20.86 -52.15
N PRO A 692 6.90 20.23 -52.41
CA PRO A 692 6.11 19.49 -51.43
C PRO A 692 5.59 18.10 -51.92
N ALA A 693 5.07 17.30 -50.98
CA ALA A 693 3.96 16.33 -51.09
C ALA A 693 3.76 15.44 -52.35
N GLN A 694 3.72 14.11 -52.14
CA GLN A 694 2.48 13.31 -52.21
C GLN A 694 2.67 11.85 -51.73
N ALA A 695 1.57 11.21 -51.32
CA ALA A 695 1.41 9.77 -51.02
C ALA A 695 0.65 9.09 -52.21
N PRO A 696 0.40 7.75 -52.30
CA PRO A 696 0.34 6.77 -51.19
C PRO A 696 0.72 5.28 -51.44
N VAL A 697 0.98 4.55 -50.33
CA VAL A 697 0.50 3.18 -49.98
C VAL A 697 0.91 1.91 -50.79
N SER A 698 1.07 0.81 -50.01
CA SER A 698 0.97 -0.64 -50.33
C SER A 698 2.19 -1.47 -50.80
N THR A 699 2.83 -2.13 -49.82
CA THR A 699 3.10 -3.59 -49.71
C THR A 699 3.59 -4.41 -50.93
N LEU A 700 4.72 -5.12 -50.78
CA LEU A 700 4.74 -6.56 -50.43
C LEU A 700 6.12 -7.09 -49.97
N ILE A 701 6.15 -8.37 -49.58
CA ILE A 701 7.17 -9.19 -48.85
C ILE A 701 7.53 -10.40 -49.77
N PRO A 702 8.59 -11.26 -49.64
CA PRO A 702 9.68 -11.48 -48.63
C PRO A 702 11.13 -11.38 -49.26
N ASN A 703 12.29 -11.86 -48.74
CA ASN A 703 12.62 -13.04 -47.91
C ASN A 703 14.03 -13.05 -47.24
N VAL A 704 14.33 -14.11 -46.47
CA VAL A 704 15.42 -14.23 -45.46
C VAL A 704 16.69 -14.99 -45.93
N ALA A 705 17.87 -14.61 -45.43
CA ALA A 705 19.07 -15.45 -45.28
C ALA A 705 19.97 -14.95 -44.10
N ALA A 706 20.90 -15.76 -43.56
CA ALA A 706 21.67 -15.42 -42.35
C ALA A 706 23.01 -16.20 -42.17
N LEU A 707 23.84 -15.76 -41.20
CA LEU A 707 25.07 -16.39 -40.65
C LEU A 707 26.33 -16.35 -41.57
N PRO A 708 27.58 -16.57 -41.05
CA PRO A 708 27.99 -17.05 -39.71
C PRO A 708 29.01 -16.15 -38.96
N ALA A 709 29.62 -16.68 -37.89
CA ALA A 709 30.70 -16.09 -37.08
C ALA A 709 31.73 -17.16 -36.68
N ASP A 710 32.96 -16.78 -36.31
CA ASP A 710 33.84 -17.50 -35.35
C ASP A 710 35.00 -16.56 -34.82
N PRO A 711 36.10 -16.95 -34.12
CA PRO A 711 36.43 -16.29 -32.85
C PRO A 711 37.92 -15.87 -32.66
N GLN A 712 38.23 -15.19 -31.53
CA GLN A 712 39.40 -15.54 -30.70
C GLN A 712 39.49 -14.82 -29.33
N GLN A 713 40.15 -15.50 -28.39
CA GLN A 713 40.79 -15.02 -27.15
C GLN A 713 39.96 -14.27 -26.07
N GLN A 714 39.75 -14.95 -24.94
CA GLN A 714 39.63 -14.35 -23.60
C GLN A 714 41.02 -14.15 -22.98
N PRO A 715 41.14 -13.30 -21.95
CA PRO A 715 41.86 -13.67 -20.74
C PRO A 715 40.96 -13.65 -19.49
N ALA A 716 41.41 -14.27 -18.40
CA ALA A 716 40.54 -14.65 -17.27
C ALA A 716 40.92 -14.06 -15.90
N ALA A 717 39.88 -13.75 -15.12
CA ALA A 717 39.83 -13.65 -13.65
C ALA A 717 38.32 -13.79 -13.25
N VAL A 718 37.86 -13.97 -12.00
CA VAL A 718 38.39 -13.71 -10.66
C VAL A 718 37.77 -14.73 -9.68
N THR A 719 38.54 -15.34 -8.77
CA THR A 719 38.03 -15.84 -7.46
C THR A 719 39.15 -15.96 -6.42
N ASN A 720 39.11 -15.14 -5.37
CA ASN A 720 39.47 -15.50 -3.99
C ASN A 720 38.90 -14.42 -3.05
N THR A 721 38.41 -14.81 -1.88
CA THR A 721 37.49 -14.00 -1.05
C THR A 721 37.95 -13.76 0.38
N ILE A 722 37.84 -12.51 0.84
CA ILE A 722 37.51 -12.14 2.23
C ILE A 722 36.43 -11.02 2.14
N SER A 723 35.61 -10.83 3.18
CA SER A 723 34.32 -10.12 3.12
C SER A 723 34.12 -9.08 4.23
N GLU A 724 33.41 -7.98 3.93
CA GLU A 724 32.87 -7.02 4.91
C GLU A 724 31.37 -6.71 4.64
N GLU A 725 30.66 -6.18 5.64
CA GLU A 725 29.20 -6.29 5.80
C GLU A 725 28.39 -5.02 5.49
N ILE A 726 27.11 -5.22 5.11
CA ILE A 726 26.04 -4.23 5.28
C ILE A 726 25.20 -4.68 6.48
N ILE A 727 25.00 -3.82 7.48
CA ILE A 727 24.10 -4.12 8.62
C ILE A 727 22.62 -3.89 8.23
N VAL A 728 22.12 -4.79 7.39
CA VAL A 728 20.84 -5.46 7.68
C VAL A 728 20.97 -6.14 9.06
N ALA A 729 19.92 -6.74 9.64
CA ALA A 729 20.16 -7.84 10.59
C ALA A 729 20.93 -8.96 9.85
N PRO A 730 22.26 -9.09 9.98
CA PRO A 730 23.18 -9.24 8.85
C PRO A 730 22.86 -10.45 7.96
N GLY A 731 22.15 -10.23 6.86
CA GLY A 731 21.59 -11.30 6.04
C GLY A 731 20.24 -11.04 5.38
N LEU A 732 20.07 -9.88 4.72
CA LEU A 732 19.33 -9.89 3.45
C LEU A 732 20.29 -10.22 2.29
N ASP A 733 21.57 -9.85 2.42
CA ASP A 733 22.67 -10.34 1.58
C ASP A 733 22.68 -11.87 1.46
N PHE A 734 22.54 -12.58 2.58
CA PHE A 734 22.45 -14.05 2.62
C PHE A 734 21.24 -14.61 1.85
N VAL A 735 20.21 -13.79 1.60
CA VAL A 735 18.97 -14.19 0.93
C VAL A 735 19.03 -13.90 -0.58
N LEU A 736 19.92 -13.01 -1.04
CA LEU A 736 19.87 -12.43 -2.40
C LEU A 736 21.19 -12.37 -3.18
N LYS A 737 22.37 -12.57 -2.54
CA LYS A 737 23.67 -12.61 -3.25
C LYS A 737 24.03 -14.03 -3.72
N GLY A 738 23.39 -14.47 -4.80
CA GLY A 738 23.77 -15.70 -5.52
C GLY A 738 24.98 -15.50 -6.43
N GLY A 739 26.09 -16.17 -6.13
CA GLY A 739 27.27 -16.23 -7.01
C GLY A 739 27.01 -17.03 -8.30
N ARG A 740 27.89 -16.90 -9.31
CA ARG A 740 27.79 -17.66 -10.57
C ARG A 740 28.21 -19.12 -10.38
N GLY A 741 27.27 -19.94 -9.91
CA GLY A 741 27.43 -21.39 -9.75
C GLY A 741 26.70 -21.91 -8.51
N ALA A 742 25.85 -22.93 -8.68
CA ALA A 742 25.01 -23.55 -7.66
C ALA A 742 23.93 -22.65 -7.00
N ASP A 743 22.70 -22.76 -7.50
CA ASP A 743 21.42 -22.42 -6.82
C ASP A 743 21.33 -21.00 -6.19
N PRO A 744 21.31 -19.92 -7.01
CA PRO A 744 21.47 -18.54 -6.55
C PRO A 744 20.26 -17.91 -5.82
N TRP A 745 19.24 -18.69 -5.43
CA TRP A 745 18.01 -18.19 -4.82
C TRP A 745 17.55 -19.05 -3.62
N PRO A 746 18.01 -18.76 -2.39
CA PRO A 746 17.61 -19.51 -1.19
C PRO A 746 16.11 -19.35 -0.85
N VAL A 747 15.46 -18.27 -1.32
CA VAL A 747 14.00 -18.06 -1.22
C VAL A 747 13.35 -17.84 -2.60
N PRO A 748 12.05 -18.15 -2.75
CA PRO A 748 11.18 -17.74 -3.86
C PRO A 748 11.00 -16.24 -4.00
N ASP A 749 10.47 -15.86 -5.16
CA ASP A 749 9.78 -14.59 -5.38
C ASP A 749 8.28 -14.84 -5.19
N TRP A 750 7.75 -14.41 -4.04
CA TRP A 750 6.33 -14.47 -3.67
C TRP A 750 5.55 -13.25 -4.13
N SER A 751 6.21 -12.22 -4.65
CA SER A 751 5.62 -10.89 -4.92
C SER A 751 4.38 -10.88 -5.80
N TRP A 752 4.13 -11.96 -6.55
CA TRP A 752 2.98 -12.17 -7.41
C TRP A 752 1.80 -12.84 -6.71
N ALA A 753 1.87 -13.08 -5.39
CA ALA A 753 0.72 -13.54 -4.62
C ALA A 753 -0.32 -12.42 -4.45
N GLY A 754 -1.59 -12.80 -4.32
CA GLY A 754 -2.70 -11.87 -4.14
C GLY A 754 -3.42 -11.48 -5.43
N TYR A 755 -4.50 -10.72 -5.28
CA TYR A 755 -5.35 -10.20 -6.35
C TYR A 755 -4.51 -9.44 -7.39
N ALA A 756 -4.71 -9.74 -8.68
CA ALA A 756 -3.95 -9.16 -9.79
C ALA A 756 -2.41 -9.23 -9.62
N GLY A 757 -1.92 -10.23 -8.86
CA GLY A 757 -0.52 -10.39 -8.54
C GLY A 757 0.04 -9.29 -7.62
N GLY A 758 -0.79 -8.70 -6.76
CA GLY A 758 -0.38 -7.63 -5.85
C GLY A 758 -0.27 -6.25 -6.51
N ASN A 759 -0.32 -6.16 -7.85
CA ASN A 759 -0.21 -4.91 -8.61
C ASN A 759 -1.30 -3.88 -8.28
N TYR A 760 -2.48 -4.34 -7.82
CA TYR A 760 -3.64 -3.48 -7.55
C TYR A 760 -4.35 -3.92 -6.28
N LYS A 761 -5.01 -2.96 -5.60
CA LYS A 761 -5.99 -3.29 -4.54
C LYS A 761 -7.33 -3.64 -5.22
N PRO A 762 -8.07 -4.65 -4.72
CA PRO A 762 -9.39 -4.96 -5.26
C PRO A 762 -10.38 -3.82 -5.03
N VAL A 763 -11.20 -3.54 -6.04
CA VAL A 763 -12.25 -2.51 -6.06
C VAL A 763 -13.54 -3.16 -6.56
N ALA A 764 -14.64 -2.94 -5.86
CA ALA A 764 -15.95 -3.47 -6.28
C ALA A 764 -16.62 -2.57 -7.34
N PRO A 765 -17.37 -3.13 -8.30
CA PRO A 765 -18.04 -2.35 -9.35
C PRO A 765 -19.05 -1.33 -8.80
N GLU A 766 -19.21 -0.20 -9.48
CA GLU A 766 -20.13 0.86 -9.09
C GLU A 766 -21.62 0.47 -9.24
N ASN A 767 -21.93 -0.37 -10.24
CA ASN A 767 -23.27 -0.90 -10.48
C ASN A 767 -23.73 -1.78 -9.30
N GLN A 768 -24.89 -1.47 -8.71
CA GLN A 768 -25.34 -2.06 -7.44
C GLN A 768 -26.68 -2.79 -7.54
N PHE A 769 -26.72 -3.97 -6.92
CA PHE A 769 -27.90 -4.84 -6.83
C PHE A 769 -28.25 -5.03 -5.35
N ASN A 770 -29.20 -4.26 -4.82
CA ASN A 770 -29.56 -4.31 -3.41
C ASN A 770 -30.51 -5.48 -3.14
N VAL A 771 -30.12 -6.38 -2.24
CA VAL A 771 -30.87 -7.64 -1.98
C VAL A 771 -32.29 -7.42 -1.44
N MET A 772 -32.59 -6.23 -0.93
CA MET A 772 -33.94 -5.85 -0.50
C MET A 772 -34.93 -5.81 -1.68
N ASP A 773 -34.47 -5.39 -2.87
CA ASP A 773 -35.28 -5.28 -4.08
C ASP A 773 -35.63 -6.67 -4.66
N PHE A 774 -34.77 -7.66 -4.37
CA PHE A 774 -34.99 -9.08 -4.64
C PHE A 774 -35.80 -9.79 -3.53
N GLY A 775 -36.32 -9.02 -2.56
CA GLY A 775 -37.30 -9.47 -1.58
C GLY A 775 -36.77 -9.84 -0.20
N ALA A 776 -35.48 -9.68 0.08
CA ALA A 776 -34.89 -10.01 1.38
C ALA A 776 -35.56 -9.26 2.56
N LYS A 777 -35.62 -9.90 3.73
CA LYS A 777 -36.29 -9.40 4.95
C LYS A 777 -35.32 -9.09 6.09
N ARG A 778 -34.11 -9.68 6.13
CA ARG A 778 -33.02 -9.39 7.09
C ARG A 778 -33.44 -9.38 8.57
N ASP A 779 -34.43 -10.21 8.89
CA ASP A 779 -35.13 -10.31 10.19
C ASP A 779 -34.63 -11.46 11.09
N GLY A 780 -33.68 -12.26 10.60
CA GLY A 780 -33.13 -13.45 11.24
C GLY A 780 -34.08 -14.66 11.26
N LYS A 781 -35.19 -14.63 10.52
CA LYS A 781 -36.29 -15.63 10.57
C LYS A 781 -36.78 -16.09 9.20
N THR A 782 -36.79 -15.20 8.21
CA THR A 782 -37.16 -15.49 6.82
C THR A 782 -35.93 -15.97 6.06
N ASP A 783 -36.06 -17.01 5.22
CA ASP A 783 -34.94 -17.47 4.38
C ASP A 783 -34.65 -16.45 3.27
N ASP A 784 -33.61 -15.64 3.49
CA ASP A 784 -33.13 -14.61 2.58
C ASP A 784 -32.23 -15.18 1.46
N ALA A 785 -31.84 -16.46 1.53
CA ALA A 785 -30.92 -17.06 0.57
C ALA A 785 -31.41 -16.98 -0.90
N PRO A 786 -32.71 -17.20 -1.23
CA PRO A 786 -33.20 -17.07 -2.59
C PRO A 786 -33.12 -15.63 -3.13
N ALA A 787 -33.40 -14.63 -2.29
CA ALA A 787 -33.33 -13.21 -2.65
C ALA A 787 -31.89 -12.77 -2.93
N ILE A 788 -30.95 -13.17 -2.06
CA ILE A 788 -29.53 -12.84 -2.22
C ILE A 788 -28.95 -13.56 -3.44
N GLN A 789 -29.33 -14.83 -3.69
CA GLN A 789 -28.89 -15.54 -4.90
C GLN A 789 -29.47 -14.91 -6.18
N ALA A 790 -30.74 -14.51 -6.19
CA ALA A 790 -31.34 -13.80 -7.33
C ALA A 790 -30.61 -12.48 -7.65
N ALA A 791 -30.15 -11.75 -6.63
CA ALA A 791 -29.32 -10.55 -6.80
C ALA A 791 -27.93 -10.87 -7.38
N ILE A 792 -27.30 -11.98 -6.95
CA ILE A 792 -26.03 -12.49 -7.52
C ILE A 792 -26.20 -12.90 -8.99
N ASP A 793 -27.29 -13.59 -9.31
CA ASP A 793 -27.57 -14.06 -10.66
C ASP A 793 -27.93 -12.89 -11.60
N ALA A 794 -28.61 -11.85 -11.09
CA ALA A 794 -28.86 -10.61 -11.81
C ALA A 794 -27.57 -9.82 -12.08
N ALA A 795 -26.71 -9.62 -11.08
CA ALA A 795 -25.41 -8.98 -11.24
C ALA A 795 -24.52 -9.74 -12.25
N GLY A 796 -24.50 -11.07 -12.15
CA GLY A 796 -23.78 -11.93 -13.09
C GLY A 796 -24.35 -11.96 -14.51
N SER A 797 -25.64 -11.67 -14.67
CA SER A 797 -26.31 -11.53 -15.98
C SER A 797 -26.08 -10.16 -16.61
N ALA A 798 -25.86 -9.12 -15.79
CA ALA A 798 -25.45 -7.78 -16.23
C ALA A 798 -23.95 -7.67 -16.58
N GLY A 799 -23.19 -8.77 -16.52
CA GLY A 799 -21.74 -8.80 -16.78
C GLY A 799 -20.86 -8.40 -15.59
N GLY A 800 -21.46 -8.06 -14.45
CA GLY A 800 -20.78 -7.64 -13.23
C GLY A 800 -21.65 -6.74 -12.35
N GLY A 801 -21.29 -6.63 -11.08
CA GLY A 801 -21.97 -5.75 -10.12
C GLY A 801 -21.63 -6.03 -8.66
N THR A 802 -21.85 -5.02 -7.82
CA THR A 802 -21.83 -5.14 -6.37
C THR A 802 -23.22 -5.54 -5.88
N VAL A 803 -23.37 -6.78 -5.42
CA VAL A 803 -24.55 -7.23 -4.69
C VAL A 803 -24.47 -6.66 -3.28
N TYR A 804 -25.29 -5.66 -2.98
CA TYR A 804 -25.23 -4.92 -1.73
C TYR A 804 -26.22 -5.49 -0.70
N LEU A 805 -25.70 -5.79 0.48
CA LEU A 805 -26.45 -6.23 1.66
C LEU A 805 -26.42 -5.10 2.70
N PRO A 806 -27.53 -4.35 2.87
CA PRO A 806 -27.68 -3.40 3.96
C PRO A 806 -27.50 -4.05 5.34
N ALA A 807 -27.22 -3.26 6.36
CA ALA A 807 -27.14 -3.72 7.74
C ALA A 807 -28.42 -4.48 8.16
N GLY A 808 -28.24 -5.59 8.89
CA GLY A 808 -29.31 -6.54 9.24
C GLY A 808 -28.78 -7.95 9.50
N ARG A 809 -29.68 -8.86 9.89
CA ARG A 809 -29.36 -10.27 10.14
C ARG A 809 -30.16 -11.15 9.18
N TYR A 810 -29.47 -11.71 8.20
CA TYR A 810 -30.09 -12.52 7.16
C TYR A 810 -30.11 -13.98 7.61
N LEU A 811 -31.28 -14.62 7.68
CA LEU A 811 -31.31 -16.07 7.86
C LEU A 811 -31.10 -16.69 6.48
N ILE A 812 -30.07 -17.52 6.37
CA ILE A 812 -29.70 -18.17 5.12
C ILE A 812 -30.03 -19.66 5.26
N GLY A 813 -30.96 -20.16 4.45
CA GLY A 813 -31.38 -21.57 4.43
C GLY A 813 -30.68 -22.41 3.36
N ASN A 814 -29.99 -21.79 2.40
CA ASN A 814 -29.31 -22.43 1.27
C ASN A 814 -27.96 -21.76 0.95
N GLN A 815 -27.07 -22.48 0.27
CA GLN A 815 -25.73 -22.01 -0.09
C GLN A 815 -25.76 -20.90 -1.15
N LEU A 816 -25.03 -19.80 -0.93
CA LEU A 816 -24.87 -18.70 -1.88
C LEU A 816 -23.67 -18.95 -2.80
N THR A 817 -23.83 -18.75 -4.11
CA THR A 817 -22.80 -19.04 -5.12
C THR A 817 -22.61 -17.89 -6.11
N VAL A 818 -21.43 -17.25 -6.08
CA VAL A 818 -20.95 -16.34 -7.12
C VAL A 818 -20.23 -17.16 -8.20
N SER A 819 -20.73 -17.13 -9.44
CA SER A 819 -20.24 -17.97 -10.56
C SER A 819 -19.90 -17.22 -11.85
N LYS A 820 -19.91 -15.88 -11.80
CA LYS A 820 -19.66 -14.98 -12.92
C LYS A 820 -18.57 -13.99 -12.52
N SER A 821 -17.76 -13.58 -13.50
CA SER A 821 -16.72 -12.57 -13.30
C SER A 821 -17.32 -11.21 -12.89
N ASN A 822 -16.52 -10.38 -12.24
CA ASN A 822 -16.83 -9.01 -11.83
C ASN A 822 -18.03 -8.90 -10.87
N VAL A 823 -18.37 -9.96 -10.13
CA VAL A 823 -19.46 -9.94 -9.14
C VAL A 823 -18.90 -9.92 -7.72
N VAL A 824 -19.34 -8.97 -6.90
CA VAL A 824 -18.88 -8.75 -5.53
C VAL A 824 -20.05 -8.78 -4.56
N LEU A 825 -19.98 -9.62 -3.53
CA LEU A 825 -20.94 -9.67 -2.44
C LEU A 825 -20.48 -8.74 -1.31
N ARG A 826 -21.10 -7.56 -1.16
CA ARG A 826 -20.68 -6.51 -0.22
C ARG A 826 -21.74 -6.27 0.85
N GLY A 827 -21.37 -6.41 2.11
CA GLY A 827 -22.16 -5.96 3.26
C GLY A 827 -21.82 -4.52 3.69
N ALA A 828 -22.60 -3.99 4.63
CA ALA A 828 -22.36 -2.70 5.28
C ALA A 828 -21.21 -2.70 6.32
N GLY A 829 -20.47 -3.81 6.47
CA GLY A 829 -19.39 -4.00 7.46
C GLY A 829 -19.63 -5.24 8.33
N LYS A 830 -18.56 -5.96 8.71
CA LYS A 830 -18.65 -7.32 9.30
C LYS A 830 -19.38 -7.45 10.64
N SER A 831 -19.60 -6.35 11.35
CA SER A 831 -20.40 -6.28 12.59
C SER A 831 -21.85 -5.85 12.35
N LEU A 832 -22.18 -5.31 11.18
CA LEU A 832 -23.48 -4.73 10.83
C LEU A 832 -24.32 -5.64 9.92
N THR A 833 -23.67 -6.46 9.11
CA THR A 833 -24.31 -7.36 8.12
C THR A 833 -23.98 -8.80 8.48
N ILE A 834 -24.94 -9.53 9.06
CA ILE A 834 -24.72 -10.90 9.56
C ILE A 834 -25.50 -11.92 8.73
N LEU A 835 -24.79 -12.80 8.03
CA LEU A 835 -25.34 -14.02 7.43
C LEU A 835 -25.40 -15.11 8.50
N TYR A 836 -26.60 -15.45 8.96
CA TYR A 836 -26.82 -16.45 10.00
C TYR A 836 -27.29 -17.79 9.41
N SER A 837 -26.73 -18.90 9.90
CA SER A 837 -27.22 -20.24 9.56
C SER A 837 -27.31 -21.19 10.76
N PRO A 838 -28.51 -21.74 11.04
CA PRO A 838 -28.70 -22.79 12.03
C PRO A 838 -28.46 -24.21 11.48
N ARG A 839 -28.06 -24.37 10.19
CA ARG A 839 -27.95 -25.69 9.54
C ARG A 839 -26.59 -25.84 8.82
N PRO A 840 -25.94 -27.01 8.90
CA PRO A 840 -24.70 -27.28 8.18
C PRO A 840 -24.94 -27.57 6.69
N LEU A 841 -23.89 -27.49 5.87
CA LEU A 841 -23.93 -27.83 4.43
C LEU A 841 -24.52 -29.22 4.16
N SER A 842 -24.26 -30.23 5.00
CA SER A 842 -24.89 -31.57 4.94
C SER A 842 -26.42 -31.61 5.16
N LYS A 843 -27.07 -30.47 5.38
CA LYS A 843 -28.54 -30.32 5.42
C LYS A 843 -29.11 -29.35 4.38
N VAL A 844 -28.28 -28.57 3.70
CA VAL A 844 -28.73 -27.55 2.73
C VAL A 844 -28.23 -27.82 1.30
N VAL A 845 -27.04 -28.41 1.11
CA VAL A 845 -26.51 -28.83 -0.19
C VAL A 845 -27.16 -30.16 -0.59
N LYS A 846 -28.00 -30.17 -1.64
CA LYS A 846 -28.79 -31.35 -2.06
C LYS A 846 -28.29 -32.03 -3.35
N ASP A 847 -27.30 -31.45 -4.02
CA ASP A 847 -26.82 -31.82 -5.37
C ASP A 847 -25.87 -33.04 -5.44
N GLY A 848 -26.00 -33.98 -4.49
CA GLY A 848 -25.13 -35.15 -4.41
C GLY A 848 -23.71 -34.88 -3.90
N ARG A 849 -23.28 -33.62 -3.70
CA ARG A 849 -21.95 -33.31 -3.10
C ARG A 849 -21.83 -33.67 -1.61
N GLN A 850 -22.88 -34.21 -0.98
CA GLN A 850 -22.85 -34.84 0.36
C GLN A 850 -22.06 -36.17 0.39
N SER A 851 -20.90 -36.24 -0.28
CA SER A 851 -20.12 -37.48 -0.35
C SER A 851 -19.43 -37.77 0.99
N ILE A 852 -19.94 -38.77 1.70
CA ILE A 852 -19.18 -39.52 2.69
C ILE A 852 -18.39 -40.60 1.94
N ASN A 853 -17.07 -40.67 2.12
CA ASN A 853 -16.25 -41.67 1.42
C ASN A 853 -16.31 -43.07 2.08
N SER A 854 -15.67 -44.07 1.48
CA SER A 854 -15.68 -45.47 1.94
C SER A 854 -15.07 -45.71 3.33
N VAL A 855 -14.29 -44.76 3.86
CA VAL A 855 -13.78 -44.76 5.26
C VAL A 855 -14.55 -43.77 6.16
N GLY A 856 -15.75 -43.40 5.72
CA GLY A 856 -16.72 -42.61 6.46
C GLY A 856 -16.35 -41.14 6.62
N GLN A 857 -15.45 -40.57 5.82
CA GLN A 857 -15.01 -39.17 5.95
C GLN A 857 -15.91 -38.21 5.16
N SER A 858 -16.22 -37.04 5.75
CA SER A 858 -17.09 -36.02 5.17
C SER A 858 -16.34 -35.11 4.19
N ARG A 859 -16.86 -34.87 2.99
CA ARG A 859 -16.28 -33.88 2.06
C ARG A 859 -16.17 -32.48 2.67
N PHE A 860 -17.15 -32.10 3.50
CA PHE A 860 -17.18 -30.76 4.09
C PHE A 860 -16.03 -30.49 5.05
N SER A 861 -15.29 -31.53 5.48
CA SER A 861 -14.08 -31.39 6.27
C SER A 861 -12.97 -30.61 5.56
N TRP A 862 -12.88 -30.63 4.22
CA TRP A 862 -11.77 -30.02 3.46
C TRP A 862 -12.20 -29.22 2.21
N ALA A 863 -13.49 -29.09 1.94
CA ALA A 863 -14.00 -28.41 0.76
C ALA A 863 -15.38 -27.77 1.01
N ASP A 864 -15.77 -26.90 0.08
CA ASP A 864 -17.03 -26.17 0.06
C ASP A 864 -17.25 -25.15 1.20
N GLY A 865 -18.08 -24.15 0.95
CA GLY A 865 -18.35 -23.02 1.82
C GLY A 865 -19.78 -22.51 1.65
N PHE A 866 -20.33 -21.91 2.70
CA PHE A 866 -21.73 -21.50 2.74
C PHE A 866 -22.01 -20.25 1.92
N VAL A 867 -21.00 -19.38 1.78
CA VAL A 867 -20.84 -18.49 0.62
C VAL A 867 -19.68 -19.00 -0.21
N ARG A 868 -19.83 -19.15 -1.53
CA ARG A 868 -18.77 -19.64 -2.42
C ARG A 868 -18.60 -18.79 -3.68
N ILE A 869 -17.35 -18.43 -3.99
CA ILE A 869 -16.96 -18.03 -5.35
C ILE A 869 -16.52 -19.31 -6.08
N THR A 870 -17.12 -19.65 -7.22
CA THR A 870 -16.67 -20.81 -8.01
C THR A 870 -16.93 -20.75 -9.51
N GLY A 871 -15.96 -21.25 -10.29
CA GLY A 871 -16.15 -21.63 -11.68
C GLY A 871 -16.35 -23.15 -11.86
N LYS A 872 -16.21 -23.63 -13.10
CA LYS A 872 -16.27 -25.06 -13.43
C LYS A 872 -14.93 -25.76 -13.11
N PRO A 873 -14.93 -27.01 -12.62
CA PRO A 873 -13.69 -27.71 -12.29
C PRO A 873 -12.72 -27.87 -13.47
N LEU A 874 -11.56 -27.23 -13.39
CA LEU A 874 -10.56 -27.14 -14.46
C LEU A 874 -9.31 -27.97 -14.19
N TYR A 875 -9.09 -28.98 -15.03
CA TYR A 875 -7.97 -29.92 -15.00
C TYR A 875 -7.38 -30.04 -16.42
N SER A 876 -6.13 -30.48 -16.59
CA SER A 876 -5.54 -30.63 -17.94
C SER A 876 -6.33 -31.59 -18.86
N ARG A 877 -7.13 -32.51 -18.27
CA ARG A 877 -8.01 -33.42 -19.01
C ARG A 877 -9.29 -32.76 -19.59
N ASN A 878 -9.59 -31.52 -19.22
CA ASN A 878 -10.79 -30.80 -19.68
C ASN A 878 -10.58 -29.28 -19.84
N ALA A 879 -9.32 -28.84 -19.91
CA ALA A 879 -8.86 -27.53 -20.36
C ALA A 879 -8.27 -27.67 -21.77
N THR A 880 -8.38 -26.66 -22.63
CA THR A 880 -7.85 -26.72 -24.00
C THR A 880 -6.32 -26.79 -23.95
N LEU A 881 -5.73 -27.86 -24.48
CA LEU A 881 -4.27 -27.97 -24.60
C LEU A 881 -3.79 -27.00 -25.69
N LEU A 882 -3.03 -25.98 -25.30
CA LEU A 882 -2.46 -25.00 -26.23
C LEU A 882 -1.10 -25.49 -26.75
N GLY A 883 -0.30 -26.13 -25.90
CA GLY A 883 0.96 -26.76 -26.30
C GLY A 883 1.69 -27.49 -25.18
N LYS A 884 2.59 -28.40 -25.55
CA LYS A 884 3.48 -29.13 -24.65
C LYS A 884 4.85 -28.46 -24.61
N VAL A 885 5.47 -28.42 -23.43
CA VAL A 885 6.83 -27.91 -23.27
C VAL A 885 7.82 -28.96 -23.79
N ILE A 886 8.62 -28.60 -24.80
CA ILE A 886 9.50 -29.56 -25.51
C ILE A 886 10.94 -29.62 -24.98
N ASN A 887 11.39 -28.60 -24.25
CA ASN A 887 12.75 -28.52 -23.69
C ASN A 887 12.70 -28.28 -22.18
N ARG A 888 13.63 -28.87 -21.41
CA ARG A 888 13.79 -28.53 -19.98
C ARG A 888 14.13 -27.04 -19.82
N LYS A 889 13.52 -26.40 -18.83
CA LYS A 889 13.84 -25.04 -18.35
C LYS A 889 14.05 -25.08 -16.84
N SER A 890 14.92 -24.21 -16.33
CA SER A 890 15.13 -24.10 -14.90
C SER A 890 14.25 -23.04 -14.26
N ARG A 891 14.12 -23.11 -12.94
CA ARG A 891 13.65 -22.00 -12.11
C ARG A 891 14.32 -20.68 -12.53
N GLY A 892 13.57 -19.58 -12.57
CA GLY A 892 14.05 -18.26 -12.96
C GLY A 892 14.01 -17.96 -14.47
N TRP A 893 13.71 -18.94 -15.34
CA TRP A 893 13.51 -18.67 -16.77
C TRP A 893 12.11 -18.11 -17.05
N THR A 894 11.99 -17.19 -18.00
CA THR A 894 10.71 -16.62 -18.48
C THR A 894 10.22 -17.20 -19.81
N ALA A 895 11.02 -18.03 -20.48
CA ALA A 895 10.74 -18.52 -21.84
C ALA A 895 10.60 -20.06 -21.87
N LEU A 896 9.39 -20.55 -22.17
CA LEU A 896 9.10 -21.96 -22.42
C LEU A 896 9.16 -22.23 -23.94
N ASN A 897 9.90 -23.27 -24.37
CA ASN A 897 9.79 -23.75 -25.74
C ASN A 897 8.59 -24.71 -25.83
N VAL A 898 7.70 -24.50 -26.80
CA VAL A 898 6.50 -25.32 -27.04
C VAL A 898 6.51 -25.92 -28.45
N ASN A 899 5.72 -26.97 -28.67
CA ASN A 899 5.53 -27.57 -30.00
C ASN A 899 4.57 -26.79 -30.92
N THR A 900 3.63 -26.02 -30.35
CA THR A 900 2.53 -25.34 -31.06
C THR A 900 2.38 -23.88 -30.61
N PRO A 901 3.37 -23.00 -30.90
CA PRO A 901 3.36 -21.59 -30.46
C PRO A 901 2.20 -20.76 -31.03
N GLU A 902 1.63 -21.17 -32.17
CA GLU A 902 0.53 -20.51 -32.88
C GLU A 902 -0.81 -20.54 -32.12
N ASN A 903 -0.96 -21.44 -31.14
CA ASN A 903 -2.17 -21.53 -30.30
C ASN A 903 -2.22 -20.48 -29.17
N PHE A 904 -1.20 -19.63 -29.05
CA PHE A 904 -1.08 -18.65 -27.97
C PHE A 904 -1.29 -17.22 -28.48
N THR A 905 -1.73 -16.32 -27.60
CA THR A 905 -1.81 -14.88 -27.87
C THR A 905 -1.24 -14.07 -26.68
N PRO A 906 -0.56 -12.94 -26.91
CA PRO A 906 -0.13 -12.04 -25.84
C PRO A 906 -1.31 -11.57 -24.97
N GLY A 907 -1.08 -11.40 -23.67
CA GLY A 907 -2.08 -11.01 -22.68
C GLY A 907 -2.97 -12.16 -22.18
N MET A 908 -3.05 -13.30 -22.89
CA MET A 908 -3.90 -14.42 -22.47
C MET A 908 -3.41 -15.06 -21.17
N TRP A 909 -4.34 -15.46 -20.31
CA TRP A 909 -4.06 -16.32 -19.17
C TRP A 909 -3.88 -17.77 -19.63
N VAL A 910 -2.79 -18.40 -19.19
CA VAL A 910 -2.53 -19.84 -19.37
C VAL A 910 -2.24 -20.50 -18.02
N ARG A 911 -2.43 -21.82 -17.95
CA ARG A 911 -2.03 -22.63 -16.80
C ARG A 911 -1.01 -23.67 -17.22
N LEU A 912 0.14 -23.65 -16.55
CA LEU A 912 1.11 -24.73 -16.58
C LEU A 912 0.62 -25.86 -15.67
N TYR A 913 0.41 -27.03 -16.27
CA TYR A 913 0.19 -28.30 -15.61
C TYR A 913 1.46 -29.15 -15.71
N MET A 914 1.83 -29.85 -14.62
CA MET A 914 2.88 -30.89 -14.63
C MET A 914 2.47 -32.08 -13.76
N SER A 915 2.86 -33.29 -14.18
CA SER A 915 2.51 -34.57 -13.55
C SER A 915 3.66 -35.58 -13.67
N ASP A 916 3.91 -36.40 -12.65
CA ASP A 916 4.87 -37.50 -12.79
C ASP A 916 4.39 -38.56 -13.81
N THR A 917 5.22 -38.90 -14.80
CA THR A 917 5.03 -40.15 -15.55
C THR A 917 5.41 -41.33 -14.65
N LEU A 918 4.55 -42.34 -14.58
CA LEU A 918 4.56 -43.38 -13.54
C LEU A 918 5.91 -44.10 -13.36
N ASN A 919 6.66 -44.30 -14.45
CA ASN A 919 7.86 -45.16 -14.49
C ASN A 919 9.20 -44.43 -14.25
N LEU A 920 9.22 -43.12 -13.97
CA LEU A 920 10.49 -42.39 -13.78
C LEU A 920 11.31 -42.93 -12.60
N PRO A 921 12.65 -42.91 -12.66
CA PRO A 921 13.50 -42.98 -11.47
C PRO A 921 13.06 -41.95 -10.42
N THR A 922 13.12 -42.27 -9.13
CA THR A 922 12.71 -41.32 -8.08
C THR A 922 13.59 -40.06 -8.10
N SER A 923 14.89 -40.21 -8.38
CA SER A 923 15.85 -39.12 -8.65
C SER A 923 15.43 -38.16 -9.77
N GLU A 924 14.60 -38.60 -10.71
CA GLU A 924 14.12 -37.80 -11.85
C GLU A 924 12.66 -37.35 -11.71
N SER A 925 11.94 -37.76 -10.67
CA SER A 925 10.51 -37.50 -10.53
C SER A 925 10.18 -36.10 -10.00
N LEU A 926 9.10 -35.51 -10.52
CA LEU A 926 8.53 -34.23 -10.08
C LEU A 926 8.23 -34.24 -8.57
N ALA A 927 7.73 -35.37 -8.05
CA ALA A 927 7.53 -35.56 -6.61
C ALA A 927 8.82 -35.40 -5.80
N SER A 928 9.98 -35.77 -6.34
CA SER A 928 11.28 -35.58 -5.68
C SER A 928 11.79 -34.15 -5.85
N ALA A 929 11.59 -33.54 -7.02
CA ALA A 929 12.01 -32.18 -7.33
C ALA A 929 11.35 -31.13 -6.39
N LEU A 930 10.08 -31.34 -6.02
CA LEU A 930 9.37 -30.49 -5.04
C LEU A 930 9.97 -30.55 -3.63
N TYR A 931 10.72 -31.59 -3.30
CA TYR A 931 11.52 -31.73 -2.08
C TYR A 931 13.04 -31.68 -2.40
N ALA A 932 13.41 -30.85 -3.38
CA ALA A 932 14.78 -30.54 -3.79
C ALA A 932 15.67 -31.75 -4.15
N ASN A 933 15.06 -32.83 -4.66
CA ASN A 933 15.72 -34.10 -5.01
C ASN A 933 16.49 -34.78 -3.85
N LYS A 934 16.10 -34.50 -2.60
CA LYS A 934 16.81 -34.94 -1.38
C LYS A 934 16.02 -35.91 -0.51
N VAL A 935 14.94 -36.49 -1.03
CA VAL A 935 14.10 -37.45 -0.30
C VAL A 935 14.74 -38.83 -0.20
N GLU A 936 15.65 -39.19 -1.11
CA GLU A 936 16.38 -40.47 -1.04
C GLU A 936 17.41 -40.48 0.10
N ASP A 937 18.02 -39.31 0.40
CA ASP A 937 18.91 -39.07 1.54
C ASP A 937 18.20 -39.11 2.91
N SER A 938 16.89 -39.39 2.95
CA SER A 938 16.05 -39.33 4.15
C SER A 938 15.66 -40.72 4.69
N VAL A 939 15.34 -40.79 5.98
CA VAL A 939 15.06 -42.06 6.68
C VAL A 939 13.78 -42.77 6.21
N CYS A 940 12.84 -42.08 5.56
CA CYS A 940 11.71 -42.72 4.88
C CYS A 940 11.99 -43.08 3.41
N GLY A 941 13.03 -42.49 2.79
CA GLY A 941 13.44 -42.71 1.41
C GLY A 941 12.28 -42.66 0.40
N LYS A 942 12.34 -43.56 -0.59
CA LYS A 942 11.32 -43.71 -1.64
C LYS A 942 9.89 -43.93 -1.11
N LYS A 943 9.71 -44.44 0.13
CA LYS A 943 8.37 -44.69 0.71
C LYS A 943 7.60 -43.40 0.98
N CYS A 944 8.29 -42.30 1.30
CA CYS A 944 7.66 -40.99 1.57
C CYS A 944 6.90 -40.42 0.35
N LEU A 945 7.30 -40.75 -0.89
CA LEU A 945 6.69 -40.18 -2.10
C LEU A 945 5.61 -41.08 -2.73
N LYS A 946 5.31 -42.25 -2.15
CA LYS A 946 4.44 -43.27 -2.79
C LYS A 946 3.05 -42.73 -3.17
N GLY A 947 2.48 -41.81 -2.40
CA GLY A 947 1.17 -41.19 -2.68
C GLY A 947 1.23 -39.91 -3.55
N LEU A 948 2.42 -39.44 -3.91
CA LEU A 948 2.63 -38.32 -4.85
C LEU A 948 2.95 -38.80 -6.26
N ARG A 949 3.61 -39.96 -6.38
CA ARG A 949 3.96 -40.58 -7.66
C ARG A 949 2.71 -40.89 -8.48
N GLY A 950 2.65 -40.35 -9.69
CA GLY A 950 1.52 -40.50 -10.60
C GLY A 950 0.31 -39.60 -10.29
N VAL A 951 0.42 -38.65 -9.35
CA VAL A 951 -0.61 -37.62 -9.17
C VAL A 951 -0.66 -36.74 -10.42
N LYS A 952 -1.79 -36.80 -11.13
CA LYS A 952 -2.06 -35.94 -12.28
C LYS A 952 -2.36 -34.51 -11.82
N ASP A 953 -1.88 -33.53 -12.59
CA ASP A 953 -1.96 -32.10 -12.33
C ASP A 953 -1.29 -31.72 -10.99
N MET A 954 -0.17 -32.35 -10.62
CA MET A 954 0.49 -32.10 -9.33
C MET A 954 0.94 -30.65 -9.19
N ILE A 955 1.38 -30.01 -10.29
CA ILE A 955 1.52 -28.55 -10.37
C ILE A 955 0.37 -27.96 -11.20
N ARG A 956 -0.13 -26.80 -10.74
CA ARG A 956 -1.10 -25.93 -11.40
C ARG A 956 -0.67 -24.49 -11.16
N TRP A 957 -0.06 -23.84 -12.13
CA TRP A 957 0.44 -22.48 -11.98
C TRP A 957 -0.11 -21.58 -13.09
N ALA A 958 -0.81 -20.51 -12.70
CA ALA A 958 -1.49 -19.59 -13.63
C ALA A 958 -0.60 -18.38 -13.94
N VAL A 959 -0.47 -18.04 -15.22
CA VAL A 959 0.46 -16.99 -15.67
C VAL A 959 -0.02 -16.42 -17.00
N LYS A 960 0.19 -15.13 -17.28
CA LYS A 960 -0.08 -14.56 -18.60
C LYS A 960 1.07 -14.81 -19.57
N VAL A 961 0.71 -14.97 -20.84
CA VAL A 961 1.66 -14.88 -21.96
C VAL A 961 2.02 -13.41 -22.18
N LYS A 962 3.30 -13.06 -22.04
CA LYS A 962 3.81 -11.71 -22.32
C LYS A 962 4.08 -11.49 -23.82
N SER A 963 4.65 -12.47 -24.50
CA SER A 963 4.88 -12.45 -25.96
C SER A 963 5.21 -13.84 -26.50
N ILE A 964 5.31 -13.97 -27.83
CA ILE A 964 5.65 -15.22 -28.53
C ILE A 964 6.80 -14.92 -29.49
N GLN A 965 7.82 -15.78 -29.53
CA GLN A 965 9.05 -15.55 -30.31
C GLN A 965 9.51 -16.84 -31.01
N GLY A 966 8.91 -17.14 -32.16
CA GLY A 966 9.01 -18.46 -32.79
C GLY A 966 8.39 -19.51 -31.87
N ASN A 967 9.05 -20.65 -31.66
CA ASN A 967 8.56 -21.70 -30.75
C ASN A 967 8.67 -21.39 -29.25
N ARG A 968 8.86 -20.12 -28.86
CA ARG A 968 8.99 -19.69 -27.46
C ARG A 968 7.77 -18.89 -27.01
N VAL A 969 7.07 -19.41 -26.01
CA VAL A 969 6.09 -18.65 -25.22
C VAL A 969 6.85 -17.95 -24.10
N ILE A 970 6.81 -16.62 -24.10
CA ILE A 970 7.41 -15.77 -23.07
C ILE A 970 6.33 -15.44 -22.04
N LEU A 971 6.60 -15.69 -20.77
CA LEU A 971 5.70 -15.49 -19.65
C LEU A 971 5.86 -14.08 -19.06
N GLU A 972 4.83 -13.58 -18.36
CA GLU A 972 4.90 -12.30 -17.64
C GLU A 972 5.96 -12.30 -16.51
N ARG A 973 6.23 -13.49 -15.94
CA ARG A 973 7.05 -13.69 -14.74
C ARG A 973 7.92 -14.95 -14.80
N PRO A 974 9.03 -15.02 -14.05
CA PRO A 974 9.92 -16.18 -14.05
C PRO A 974 9.24 -17.45 -13.51
N LEU A 975 9.65 -18.61 -14.03
CA LEU A 975 9.25 -19.92 -13.53
C LEU A 975 9.68 -20.10 -12.06
N PRO A 976 8.77 -20.48 -11.14
CA PRO A 976 9.10 -20.62 -9.71
C PRO A 976 9.85 -21.90 -9.37
N MET A 977 9.86 -22.86 -10.29
CA MET A 977 10.60 -24.12 -10.21
C MET A 977 11.06 -24.56 -11.61
N ASP A 978 11.87 -25.62 -11.67
CA ASP A 978 12.22 -26.27 -12.93
C ASP A 978 10.98 -26.84 -13.64
N VAL A 979 11.05 -26.89 -14.97
CA VAL A 979 10.05 -27.52 -15.86
C VAL A 979 10.77 -28.52 -16.75
N ASN A 980 10.30 -29.77 -16.78
CA ASN A 980 10.89 -30.87 -17.53
C ASN A 980 9.82 -31.52 -18.43
N PRO A 981 10.06 -31.70 -19.75
CA PRO A 981 9.15 -32.43 -20.63
C PRO A 981 8.74 -33.81 -20.10
N ASN A 982 9.65 -34.51 -19.42
CA ASN A 982 9.39 -35.82 -18.79
C ASN A 982 8.33 -35.78 -17.67
N TRP A 983 7.95 -34.59 -17.19
CA TRP A 983 6.91 -34.38 -16.19
C TRP A 983 5.56 -33.98 -16.82
N ASN A 984 5.28 -34.42 -18.05
CA ASN A 984 4.06 -34.07 -18.81
C ASN A 984 3.74 -32.57 -18.69
N ALA A 985 4.72 -31.74 -19.03
CA ALA A 985 4.63 -30.29 -18.89
C ALA A 985 3.77 -29.70 -20.03
N GLU A 986 2.54 -29.31 -19.68
CA GLU A 986 1.48 -28.93 -20.63
C GLU A 986 0.93 -27.54 -20.27
N LEU A 987 0.81 -26.67 -21.28
CA LEU A 987 0.18 -25.35 -21.16
C LEU A 987 -1.24 -25.41 -21.71
N HIS A 988 -2.20 -25.02 -20.88
CA HIS A 988 -3.62 -24.97 -21.23
C HIS A 988 -4.19 -23.56 -21.09
N ASP A 989 -5.37 -23.33 -21.68
CA ASP A 989 -6.14 -22.12 -21.49
C ASP A 989 -6.69 -21.95 -20.06
N LEU A 990 -7.14 -20.73 -19.75
CA LEU A 990 -7.87 -20.38 -18.53
C LEU A 990 -9.13 -19.57 -18.88
N PRO A 991 -10.22 -20.20 -19.38
CA PRO A 991 -11.43 -19.49 -19.74
C PRO A 991 -12.21 -19.03 -18.51
N GLU A 992 -12.80 -17.83 -18.55
CA GLU A 992 -13.59 -17.29 -17.42
C GLU A 992 -14.80 -18.18 -17.05
N THR A 993 -15.34 -18.94 -18.01
CA THR A 993 -16.41 -19.91 -17.77
C THR A 993 -15.99 -21.10 -16.88
N TYR A 994 -14.68 -21.24 -16.64
CA TYR A 994 -14.09 -22.21 -15.71
C TYR A 994 -13.42 -21.53 -14.51
N MET A 995 -12.92 -20.31 -14.65
CA MET A 995 -12.34 -19.53 -13.55
C MET A 995 -12.83 -18.07 -13.61
N PRO A 996 -13.97 -17.72 -12.97
CA PRO A 996 -14.46 -16.35 -12.96
C PRO A 996 -13.44 -15.42 -12.30
N GLN A 997 -13.33 -14.21 -12.86
CA GLN A 997 -12.32 -13.21 -12.50
C GLN A 997 -12.93 -12.03 -11.73
N ASN A 998 -12.11 -11.37 -10.91
CA ASN A 998 -12.49 -10.12 -10.22
C ASN A 998 -13.71 -10.26 -9.30
N CYS A 999 -13.78 -11.38 -8.57
CA CYS A 999 -14.90 -11.71 -7.68
C CYS A 999 -14.54 -11.48 -6.21
N GLY A 1000 -15.45 -10.89 -5.44
CA GLY A 1000 -15.20 -10.51 -4.05
C GLY A 1000 -16.30 -10.92 -3.06
N ILE A 1001 -15.91 -11.14 -1.81
CA ILE A 1001 -16.84 -11.21 -0.65
C ILE A 1001 -16.29 -10.28 0.42
N GLU A 1002 -17.03 -9.24 0.82
CA GLU A 1002 -16.50 -8.24 1.73
C GLU A 1002 -17.51 -7.53 2.65
N GLY A 1003 -17.05 -7.09 3.83
CA GLY A 1003 -17.85 -6.33 4.79
C GLY A 1003 -18.98 -7.13 5.44
N ILE A 1004 -18.78 -8.43 5.69
CA ILE A 1004 -19.83 -9.37 6.10
C ILE A 1004 -19.39 -10.22 7.31
N GLY A 1005 -20.27 -10.37 8.29
CA GLY A 1005 -20.17 -11.38 9.33
C GLY A 1005 -20.92 -12.65 8.94
N ILE A 1006 -20.36 -13.82 9.23
CA ILE A 1006 -21.01 -15.13 9.04
C ILE A 1006 -21.09 -15.82 10.41
N GLU A 1007 -22.29 -16.19 10.84
CA GLU A 1007 -22.53 -16.80 12.15
C GLU A 1007 -23.27 -18.14 12.02
N PHE A 1008 -22.68 -19.18 12.57
CA PHE A 1008 -23.33 -20.48 12.71
C PHE A 1008 -23.92 -20.66 14.11
N ALA A 1009 -25.05 -21.38 14.20
CA ALA A 1009 -25.59 -21.78 15.50
C ALA A 1009 -24.54 -22.56 16.31
N LEU A 1010 -24.45 -22.27 17.62
CA LEU A 1010 -23.48 -22.90 18.51
C LEU A 1010 -23.71 -24.42 18.57
N HIS A 1011 -22.71 -25.18 18.14
CA HIS A 1011 -22.76 -26.64 18.06
C HIS A 1011 -21.39 -27.22 18.40
N ARG A 1012 -21.39 -28.45 18.95
CA ARG A 1012 -20.16 -29.16 19.30
C ARG A 1012 -19.48 -29.77 18.07
N MET A 1013 -18.16 -29.67 18.02
CA MET A 1013 -17.28 -30.26 17.00
C MET A 1013 -17.52 -31.76 16.80
N LYS A 1014 -17.61 -32.21 15.55
CA LYS A 1014 -17.55 -33.65 15.25
C LYS A 1014 -16.12 -34.18 15.40
N PRO A 1015 -15.92 -35.52 15.49
CA PRO A 1015 -14.59 -36.11 15.37
C PRO A 1015 -13.95 -35.73 14.03
N HIS A 1016 -12.62 -35.64 14.01
CA HIS A 1016 -11.81 -35.25 12.85
C HIS A 1016 -12.23 -36.01 11.57
N LEU A 1017 -12.46 -35.25 10.49
CA LEU A 1017 -12.94 -35.71 9.18
C LEU A 1017 -14.40 -36.22 9.18
N LYS A 1018 -15.20 -35.89 10.19
CA LYS A 1018 -16.65 -36.20 10.31
C LYS A 1018 -17.50 -34.93 10.41
N GLU A 1019 -16.93 -33.77 10.09
CA GLU A 1019 -17.55 -32.44 10.20
C GLU A 1019 -18.84 -32.35 9.37
N ALA A 1020 -19.85 -31.67 9.92
CA ALA A 1020 -21.16 -31.56 9.27
C ALA A 1020 -21.15 -30.53 8.13
N GLY A 1021 -20.22 -29.56 8.19
CA GLY A 1021 -20.04 -28.54 7.17
C GLY A 1021 -20.63 -27.19 7.56
N PHE A 1022 -20.40 -26.72 8.78
CA PHE A 1022 -20.62 -25.31 9.13
C PHE A 1022 -19.47 -24.45 8.56
N ASN A 1023 -19.32 -24.42 7.24
CA ASN A 1023 -18.17 -23.83 6.56
C ASN A 1023 -18.48 -22.40 6.11
N GLY A 1024 -17.66 -21.40 6.46
CA GLY A 1024 -17.91 -19.99 6.16
C GLY A 1024 -17.83 -19.65 4.66
N ILE A 1025 -16.63 -19.41 4.16
CA ILE A 1025 -16.37 -18.99 2.78
C ILE A 1025 -15.52 -20.03 2.04
N ALA A 1026 -15.85 -20.27 0.77
CA ALA A 1026 -14.97 -21.00 -0.13
C ALA A 1026 -14.68 -20.24 -1.45
N VAL A 1027 -13.46 -20.39 -1.96
CA VAL A 1027 -13.00 -19.80 -3.23
C VAL A 1027 -12.42 -20.93 -4.08
N GLU A 1028 -13.29 -21.64 -4.79
CA GLU A 1028 -12.94 -22.88 -5.51
C GLU A 1028 -12.93 -22.64 -7.03
N HIS A 1029 -11.81 -22.84 -7.73
CA HIS A 1029 -11.66 -22.55 -9.16
C HIS A 1029 -11.96 -21.08 -9.51
N ALA A 1030 -11.29 -20.13 -8.86
CA ALA A 1030 -11.37 -18.69 -9.18
C ALA A 1030 -9.98 -18.08 -9.43
N LEU A 1031 -9.95 -16.96 -10.18
CA LEU A 1031 -8.74 -16.22 -10.53
C LEU A 1031 -8.95 -14.74 -10.18
N ASN A 1032 -7.95 -14.02 -9.67
CA ASN A 1032 -8.11 -12.60 -9.29
C ASN A 1032 -9.32 -12.37 -8.36
N ALA A 1033 -9.38 -13.10 -7.24
CA ALA A 1033 -10.52 -13.05 -6.30
C ALA A 1033 -10.11 -12.51 -4.93
N TRP A 1034 -11.07 -12.08 -4.10
CA TRP A 1034 -10.76 -11.62 -2.74
C TRP A 1034 -11.82 -11.92 -1.68
N VAL A 1035 -11.36 -11.95 -0.42
CA VAL A 1035 -12.21 -11.96 0.78
C VAL A 1035 -11.69 -10.88 1.73
N LYS A 1036 -12.51 -9.88 2.09
CA LYS A 1036 -12.02 -8.68 2.79
C LYS A 1036 -12.96 -8.16 3.87
N ASP A 1037 -12.44 -7.84 5.05
CA ASP A 1037 -13.26 -7.43 6.21
C ASP A 1037 -14.40 -8.43 6.49
N VAL A 1038 -14.04 -9.62 6.97
CA VAL A 1038 -15.01 -10.68 7.28
C VAL A 1038 -14.80 -11.21 8.70
N ALA A 1039 -15.90 -11.45 9.41
CA ALA A 1039 -15.89 -12.15 10.71
C ALA A 1039 -16.61 -13.50 10.56
N ILE A 1040 -16.04 -14.59 11.09
CA ILE A 1040 -16.65 -15.93 10.99
C ILE A 1040 -16.75 -16.56 12.38
N VAL A 1041 -17.97 -16.92 12.76
CA VAL A 1041 -18.34 -17.32 14.12
C VAL A 1041 -18.87 -18.75 14.12
N ASN A 1042 -18.36 -19.59 15.02
CA ASN A 1042 -18.76 -20.99 15.22
C ASN A 1042 -18.61 -21.90 13.98
N SER A 1043 -17.65 -21.65 13.09
CA SER A 1043 -17.45 -22.47 11.89
C SER A 1043 -16.78 -23.83 12.16
N ASP A 1044 -17.17 -24.88 11.43
CA ASP A 1044 -16.32 -26.07 11.21
C ASP A 1044 -15.05 -25.63 10.48
N ASN A 1045 -15.19 -25.04 9.29
CA ASN A 1045 -14.10 -24.44 8.50
C ASN A 1045 -14.39 -22.95 8.23
N ALA A 1046 -13.47 -22.02 8.49
CA ALA A 1046 -13.78 -20.60 8.29
C ALA A 1046 -13.61 -20.16 6.82
N ILE A 1047 -12.41 -20.27 6.23
CA ILE A 1047 -12.14 -19.94 4.82
C ILE A 1047 -11.36 -21.07 4.13
N VAL A 1048 -11.78 -21.46 2.92
CA VAL A 1048 -11.16 -22.56 2.16
C VAL A 1048 -10.96 -22.17 0.69
N VAL A 1049 -9.71 -22.07 0.22
CA VAL A 1049 -9.34 -21.70 -1.17
C VAL A 1049 -8.83 -22.94 -1.92
N ARG A 1050 -9.41 -23.28 -3.08
CA ARG A 1050 -9.13 -24.54 -3.78
C ARG A 1050 -8.99 -24.40 -5.31
N TYR A 1051 -7.92 -24.92 -5.91
CA TYR A 1051 -7.64 -24.83 -7.36
C TYR A 1051 -7.60 -23.41 -7.96
N SER A 1052 -7.46 -22.40 -7.10
CA SER A 1052 -7.57 -20.97 -7.43
C SER A 1052 -6.18 -20.35 -7.61
N SER A 1053 -6.12 -19.13 -8.15
CA SER A 1053 -4.85 -18.40 -8.32
C SER A 1053 -5.05 -16.88 -8.17
N HIS A 1054 -4.03 -16.15 -7.71
CA HIS A 1054 -4.11 -14.70 -7.49
C HIS A 1054 -5.30 -14.29 -6.59
N VAL A 1055 -5.25 -14.71 -5.32
CA VAL A 1055 -6.34 -14.48 -4.35
C VAL A 1055 -5.83 -13.74 -3.12
N THR A 1056 -6.50 -12.66 -2.70
CA THR A 1056 -6.19 -11.93 -1.46
C THR A 1056 -7.22 -12.18 -0.38
N ILE A 1057 -6.78 -12.49 0.84
CA ILE A 1057 -7.62 -12.63 2.04
C ILE A 1057 -7.16 -11.61 3.08
N ASP A 1058 -8.00 -10.64 3.44
CA ASP A 1058 -7.64 -9.45 4.23
C ASP A 1058 -8.63 -9.16 5.38
N GLY A 1059 -8.13 -8.75 6.55
CA GLY A 1059 -8.93 -8.22 7.67
C GLY A 1059 -9.85 -9.23 8.36
N ILE A 1060 -9.48 -10.52 8.36
CA ILE A 1060 -10.34 -11.63 8.79
C ILE A 1060 -10.31 -11.84 10.31
N GLU A 1061 -11.49 -12.03 10.93
CA GLU A 1061 -11.61 -12.51 12.31
C GLU A 1061 -12.31 -13.88 12.39
N ILE A 1062 -11.78 -14.80 13.21
CA ILE A 1062 -12.36 -16.15 13.41
C ILE A 1062 -12.50 -16.43 14.91
N TYR A 1063 -13.70 -16.79 15.36
CA TYR A 1063 -13.97 -17.11 16.77
C TYR A 1063 -15.15 -18.08 17.00
N ALA A 1064 -15.29 -18.57 18.23
CA ALA A 1064 -16.50 -19.23 18.73
C ALA A 1064 -17.10 -18.40 19.88
N ASN A 1065 -18.42 -18.41 20.03
CA ASN A 1065 -19.13 -17.69 21.10
C ASN A 1065 -19.54 -18.58 22.30
N GLY A 1066 -19.05 -19.82 22.33
CA GLY A 1066 -19.19 -20.78 23.42
C GLY A 1066 -18.24 -21.97 23.21
N ASP A 1067 -18.13 -22.87 24.18
CA ASP A 1067 -17.27 -24.05 24.04
C ASP A 1067 -17.88 -25.11 23.12
N ARG A 1068 -17.21 -25.35 22.00
CA ARG A 1068 -17.54 -26.35 20.97
C ARG A 1068 -16.69 -27.61 21.08
N THR A 1069 -15.75 -27.70 22.03
CA THR A 1069 -14.85 -28.86 22.14
C THR A 1069 -15.63 -30.16 22.37
N LEU A 1070 -15.17 -31.25 21.74
CA LEU A 1070 -15.75 -32.58 21.92
C LEU A 1070 -14.69 -33.69 21.93
N SER A 1071 -13.61 -33.55 21.14
CA SER A 1071 -12.48 -34.47 21.19
C SER A 1071 -11.60 -34.21 22.42
N ARG A 1072 -11.37 -35.27 23.22
CA ARG A 1072 -10.37 -35.29 24.30
C ARG A 1072 -8.93 -35.13 23.78
N GLU A 1073 -8.70 -35.49 22.51
CA GLU A 1073 -7.40 -35.56 21.84
C GLU A 1073 -6.86 -34.18 21.46
N PHE A 1074 -7.69 -33.31 20.87
CA PHE A 1074 -7.23 -32.06 20.25
C PHE A 1074 -7.62 -30.78 20.98
N LYS A 1075 -8.73 -30.75 21.73
CA LYS A 1075 -9.23 -29.58 22.48
C LYS A 1075 -9.31 -28.29 21.62
N THR A 1076 -9.91 -28.40 20.44
CA THR A 1076 -10.08 -27.31 19.46
C THR A 1076 -11.54 -26.89 19.30
N GLN A 1077 -11.75 -25.61 18.95
CA GLN A 1077 -13.05 -24.97 18.77
C GLN A 1077 -13.59 -25.08 17.33
N GLY A 1078 -12.78 -25.52 16.37
CA GLY A 1078 -13.13 -25.68 14.95
C GLY A 1078 -12.12 -26.59 14.24
N HIS A 1079 -12.35 -26.91 12.97
CA HIS A 1079 -11.50 -27.77 12.16
C HIS A 1079 -10.47 -26.94 11.37
N ILE A 1080 -10.88 -26.16 10.37
CA ILE A 1080 -9.97 -25.29 9.58
C ILE A 1080 -10.23 -23.81 9.89
N GLY A 1081 -9.17 -23.03 10.15
CA GLY A 1081 -9.23 -21.56 10.09
C GLY A 1081 -9.18 -21.09 8.65
N ILE A 1082 -7.98 -20.90 8.10
CA ILE A 1082 -7.75 -20.52 6.70
C ILE A 1082 -6.98 -21.65 6.00
N GLY A 1083 -7.62 -22.35 5.07
CA GLY A 1083 -7.07 -23.51 4.37
C GLY A 1083 -6.86 -23.29 2.87
N LEU A 1084 -5.65 -23.54 2.38
CA LEU A 1084 -5.26 -23.37 0.98
C LEU A 1084 -4.89 -24.73 0.37
N TYR A 1085 -5.62 -25.15 -0.66
CA TYR A 1085 -5.46 -26.47 -1.29
C TYR A 1085 -5.29 -26.36 -2.80
N GLU A 1086 -4.29 -27.04 -3.36
CA GLU A 1086 -4.11 -27.17 -4.82
C GLU A 1086 -4.10 -25.83 -5.59
N SER A 1087 -3.76 -24.72 -4.90
CA SER A 1087 -3.88 -23.32 -5.35
C SER A 1087 -2.52 -22.63 -5.37
N ALA A 1088 -2.38 -21.60 -6.20
CA ALA A 1088 -1.13 -20.85 -6.33
C ALA A 1088 -1.33 -19.37 -6.01
N ASP A 1089 -0.26 -18.66 -5.66
CA ASP A 1089 -0.23 -17.19 -5.64
C ASP A 1089 -1.34 -16.56 -4.75
N VAL A 1090 -1.56 -17.14 -3.56
CA VAL A 1090 -2.56 -16.67 -2.58
C VAL A 1090 -1.89 -15.86 -1.49
N GLU A 1091 -2.38 -14.65 -1.25
CA GLU A 1091 -2.03 -13.76 -0.14
C GLU A 1091 -3.07 -13.89 0.99
N VAL A 1092 -2.59 -14.02 2.23
CA VAL A 1092 -3.42 -14.01 3.44
C VAL A 1092 -2.81 -13.02 4.45
N THR A 1093 -3.56 -11.98 4.81
CA THR A 1093 -3.07 -10.83 5.57
C THR A 1093 -4.05 -10.32 6.63
N ASN A 1094 -3.54 -9.54 7.58
CA ASN A 1094 -4.31 -8.83 8.62
C ASN A 1094 -5.34 -9.70 9.40
N PHE A 1095 -5.05 -10.99 9.60
CA PHE A 1095 -5.99 -11.96 10.18
C PHE A 1095 -5.86 -12.12 11.71
N ASN A 1096 -6.94 -12.49 12.39
CA ASN A 1096 -7.01 -12.65 13.85
C ASN A 1096 -7.82 -13.88 14.27
N LEU A 1097 -7.12 -14.98 14.61
CA LEU A 1097 -7.75 -16.21 15.11
C LEU A 1097 -7.88 -16.16 16.65
N LYS A 1098 -9.04 -15.67 17.11
CA LYS A 1098 -9.42 -15.59 18.53
C LYS A 1098 -9.92 -16.95 19.08
N SER A 1099 -9.87 -18.01 18.29
CA SER A 1099 -10.22 -19.38 18.69
C SER A 1099 -9.31 -20.40 18.03
N LYS A 1100 -9.08 -21.50 18.74
CA LYS A 1100 -8.09 -22.54 18.41
C LYS A 1100 -8.71 -23.58 17.48
N MET A 1101 -8.41 -23.55 16.18
CA MET A 1101 -8.88 -24.55 15.19
C MET A 1101 -7.94 -25.77 15.19
N LEU A 1102 -8.30 -26.92 14.63
CA LEU A 1102 -7.34 -28.03 14.46
C LEU A 1102 -6.18 -27.58 13.55
N HIS A 1103 -6.56 -26.94 12.45
CA HIS A 1103 -5.75 -26.43 11.37
C HIS A 1103 -5.97 -24.91 11.24
N ASP A 1104 -5.34 -24.10 12.10
CA ASP A 1104 -5.52 -22.63 12.13
C ASP A 1104 -5.20 -21.98 10.78
N THR A 1105 -3.99 -22.24 10.28
CA THR A 1105 -3.64 -22.06 8.88
C THR A 1105 -3.22 -23.42 8.34
N THR A 1106 -3.66 -23.78 7.14
CA THR A 1106 -3.29 -25.04 6.51
C THR A 1106 -3.09 -24.90 5.01
N VAL A 1107 -2.19 -25.71 4.47
CA VAL A 1107 -1.59 -25.53 3.16
C VAL A 1107 -1.27 -26.92 2.58
N ARG A 1108 -1.69 -27.22 1.35
CA ARG A 1108 -1.47 -28.54 0.72
C ARG A 1108 -1.47 -28.47 -0.81
N GLY A 1109 -0.42 -28.97 -1.45
CA GLY A 1109 -0.29 -28.93 -2.92
C GLY A 1109 -0.32 -27.53 -3.50
N THR A 1110 0.03 -26.53 -2.69
CA THR A 1110 0.04 -25.12 -3.02
C THR A 1110 1.39 -24.67 -3.58
N MET A 1111 1.41 -23.49 -4.22
CA MET A 1111 2.61 -22.90 -4.80
C MET A 1111 2.65 -21.39 -4.54
N LEU A 1112 3.75 -20.87 -3.98
CA LEU A 1112 3.94 -19.42 -3.73
C LEU A 1112 2.86 -18.75 -2.86
N CYS A 1113 2.19 -19.49 -1.96
CA CYS A 1113 1.22 -18.89 -1.04
C CYS A 1113 1.91 -18.18 0.14
N VAL A 1114 1.27 -17.12 0.64
CA VAL A 1114 1.80 -16.24 1.68
C VAL A 1114 0.78 -16.06 2.80
N PHE A 1115 1.26 -16.13 4.04
CA PHE A 1115 0.58 -15.62 5.22
C PHE A 1115 1.44 -14.54 5.87
N HIS A 1116 0.94 -13.32 6.03
CA HIS A 1116 1.67 -12.25 6.70
C HIS A 1116 0.80 -11.35 7.58
N ASN A 1117 1.44 -10.54 8.43
CA ASN A 1117 0.83 -9.58 9.36
C ASN A 1117 -0.40 -10.08 10.18
N GLY A 1118 -0.47 -11.39 10.45
CA GLY A 1118 -1.59 -12.04 11.15
C GLY A 1118 -1.26 -12.42 12.60
N ARG A 1119 -2.30 -12.75 13.36
CA ARG A 1119 -2.21 -13.14 14.78
C ARG A 1119 -3.21 -14.23 15.17
N GLY A 1120 -2.97 -14.89 16.29
CA GLY A 1120 -3.94 -15.77 16.93
C GLY A 1120 -3.53 -16.20 18.34
N ILE A 1121 -4.41 -16.92 19.05
CA ILE A 1121 -4.19 -17.25 20.47
C ILE A 1121 -3.15 -18.35 20.74
N ASP A 1122 -2.99 -19.31 19.82
CA ASP A 1122 -2.04 -20.43 19.91
C ASP A 1122 -1.86 -21.07 18.52
N LEU A 1123 -1.27 -20.33 17.58
CA LEU A 1123 -1.33 -20.67 16.15
C LEU A 1123 -0.63 -21.99 15.78
N ASN A 1124 -1.28 -22.73 14.88
CA ASN A 1124 -0.73 -23.85 14.11
C ASN A 1124 -0.47 -23.43 12.64
N LEU A 1125 0.77 -23.62 12.17
CA LEU A 1125 1.17 -23.41 10.78
C LEU A 1125 1.26 -24.79 10.10
N ASP A 1126 0.11 -25.37 9.82
CA ASP A 1126 0.02 -26.71 9.24
C ASP A 1126 0.39 -26.68 7.74
N SER A 1127 1.24 -27.61 7.31
CA SER A 1127 1.58 -27.79 5.89
C SER A 1127 1.00 -29.09 5.30
N HIS A 1128 0.14 -29.81 6.05
CA HIS A 1128 -0.73 -30.95 5.69
C HIS A 1128 -0.20 -32.04 4.72
N ARG A 1129 1.10 -32.07 4.42
CA ARG A 1129 1.74 -32.84 3.36
C ARG A 1129 1.10 -32.57 1.99
N GLY A 1130 1.43 -33.37 0.98
CA GLY A 1130 0.95 -33.17 -0.38
C GLY A 1130 1.79 -32.15 -1.15
N ALA A 1131 3.09 -32.04 -0.85
CA ALA A 1131 4.06 -31.18 -1.52
C ALA A 1131 3.68 -29.68 -1.66
N PRO A 1132 3.32 -28.95 -0.58
CA PRO A 1132 3.19 -27.50 -0.63
C PRO A 1132 4.56 -26.83 -0.84
N PHE A 1133 4.73 -26.16 -1.98
CA PHE A 1133 6.01 -25.67 -2.46
C PHE A 1133 6.13 -24.14 -2.26
N GLY A 1134 7.20 -23.72 -1.57
CA GLY A 1134 7.47 -22.31 -1.33
C GLY A 1134 6.30 -21.57 -0.68
N THR A 1135 5.89 -21.96 0.53
CA THR A 1135 4.94 -21.16 1.34
C THR A 1135 5.72 -20.19 2.24
N LEU A 1136 5.29 -18.92 2.33
CA LEU A 1136 5.89 -17.93 3.26
C LEU A 1136 4.97 -17.65 4.44
N TYR A 1137 5.52 -17.67 5.66
CA TYR A 1137 4.92 -17.13 6.87
C TYR A 1137 5.76 -15.96 7.38
N SER A 1138 5.21 -14.74 7.41
CA SER A 1138 5.96 -13.50 7.63
C SER A 1138 5.33 -12.60 8.71
N SER A 1139 6.11 -12.19 9.71
CA SER A 1139 5.68 -11.27 10.79
C SER A 1139 4.46 -11.70 11.63
N ILE A 1140 4.15 -13.01 11.68
CA ILE A 1140 3.00 -13.55 12.41
C ILE A 1140 3.22 -13.56 13.94
N ASP A 1141 2.19 -13.18 14.69
CA ASP A 1141 2.08 -13.44 16.14
C ASP A 1141 1.33 -14.75 16.42
N LEU A 1142 2.05 -15.74 16.97
CA LEU A 1142 1.55 -17.08 17.23
C LEU A 1142 0.81 -17.19 18.58
N GLY A 1143 0.70 -16.10 19.34
CA GLY A 1143 0.14 -16.11 20.69
C GLY A 1143 0.96 -17.02 21.60
N LYS A 1144 0.35 -18.05 22.20
CA LYS A 1144 1.06 -19.04 23.04
C LYS A 1144 2.14 -19.82 22.27
N GLY A 1145 2.01 -19.93 20.94
CA GLY A 1145 2.97 -20.60 20.06
C GLY A 1145 3.39 -21.99 20.56
N SER A 1146 2.44 -22.81 21.02
CA SER A 1146 2.73 -24.13 21.63
C SER A 1146 2.61 -25.30 20.66
N ARG A 1147 2.15 -25.06 19.42
CA ARG A 1147 1.88 -26.09 18.41
C ARG A 1147 2.23 -25.67 16.98
N VAL A 1148 3.19 -24.76 16.84
CA VAL A 1148 3.50 -24.02 15.60
C VAL A 1148 3.68 -24.93 14.38
N PHE A 1149 4.29 -26.10 14.56
CA PHE A 1149 4.63 -27.05 13.49
C PHE A 1149 3.83 -28.36 13.57
N THR A 1150 2.65 -28.35 14.19
CA THR A 1150 1.80 -29.55 14.38
C THR A 1150 1.03 -29.89 13.10
N SER A 1151 1.68 -30.62 12.19
CA SER A 1151 1.16 -30.84 10.84
C SER A 1151 0.45 -32.19 10.64
N GLY A 1152 -0.62 -32.16 9.84
CA GLY A 1152 -1.45 -33.33 9.51
C GLY A 1152 -0.98 -34.11 8.27
N GLY A 1153 -1.96 -34.66 7.53
CA GLY A 1153 -1.75 -35.39 6.28
C GLY A 1153 -1.22 -36.83 6.44
N SER A 1154 -1.48 -37.66 5.42
CA SER A 1154 -1.01 -39.05 5.38
C SER A 1154 0.49 -39.15 5.07
N GLY A 1155 1.22 -39.99 5.80
CA GLY A 1155 2.69 -40.11 5.74
C GLY A 1155 3.27 -40.57 4.39
N VAL A 1156 2.46 -41.04 3.45
CA VAL A 1156 2.87 -41.37 2.07
C VAL A 1156 2.77 -40.19 1.09
N MET A 1157 2.32 -39.01 1.55
CA MET A 1157 2.13 -37.80 0.74
C MET A 1157 3.32 -36.83 0.86
N GLY A 1158 4.52 -37.34 1.13
CA GLY A 1158 5.74 -36.56 1.40
C GLY A 1158 5.84 -36.03 2.83
N PHE A 1159 6.85 -35.17 3.05
CA PHE A 1159 7.01 -34.42 4.29
C PHE A 1159 5.94 -33.31 4.41
N PRO A 1160 5.65 -32.84 5.64
CA PRO A 1160 4.77 -31.71 5.89
C PRO A 1160 5.02 -30.52 4.95
N ALA A 1161 6.21 -29.91 4.99
CA ALA A 1161 6.57 -28.80 4.13
C ALA A 1161 7.49 -29.25 2.98
N ALA A 1162 7.20 -28.82 1.75
CA ALA A 1162 8.11 -29.00 0.62
C ALA A 1162 9.15 -27.86 0.55
N ALA A 1163 10.03 -27.95 -0.44
CA ALA A 1163 11.17 -27.04 -0.59
C ALA A 1163 10.75 -25.58 -0.56
N TYR A 1164 11.64 -24.75 -0.04
CA TYR A 1164 11.51 -23.28 0.04
C TYR A 1164 10.44 -22.74 1.00
N THR A 1165 9.73 -23.59 1.74
CA THR A 1165 8.80 -23.10 2.77
C THR A 1165 9.58 -22.35 3.86
N THR A 1166 9.16 -21.13 4.15
CA THR A 1166 9.96 -20.08 4.81
C THR A 1166 9.20 -19.45 5.97
N TYR A 1167 9.87 -19.35 7.12
CA TYR A 1167 9.34 -18.83 8.38
C TYR A 1167 10.16 -17.61 8.82
N TRP A 1168 9.54 -16.43 8.77
CA TRP A 1168 10.19 -15.13 8.87
C TRP A 1168 9.57 -14.25 9.97
N ASN A 1169 10.40 -13.78 10.90
CA ASN A 1169 10.04 -12.82 11.96
C ASN A 1169 8.83 -13.23 12.86
N LEU A 1170 8.61 -14.52 13.06
CA LEU A 1170 7.53 -15.06 13.90
C LEU A 1170 7.71 -14.73 15.38
N ARG A 1171 6.61 -14.56 16.12
CA ARG A 1171 6.58 -14.12 17.53
C ARG A 1171 5.67 -15.02 18.38
N ALA A 1172 5.93 -15.13 19.69
CA ALA A 1172 5.10 -15.89 20.63
C ALA A 1172 5.33 -15.45 22.09
N GLY A 1173 4.32 -15.60 22.95
CA GLY A 1173 4.34 -15.24 24.37
C GLY A 1173 4.01 -13.75 24.61
N SER A 1174 3.39 -13.45 25.76
CA SER A 1174 2.70 -12.17 25.99
C SER A 1174 3.58 -10.91 25.94
N GLU A 1175 4.80 -10.92 26.51
CA GLU A 1175 5.59 -9.66 26.61
C GLU A 1175 7.08 -9.73 26.23
N ARG A 1176 7.80 -10.86 26.43
CA ARG A 1176 9.27 -10.93 26.17
C ARG A 1176 9.75 -12.04 25.23
N GLY A 1177 8.82 -12.62 24.46
CA GLY A 1177 9.12 -13.51 23.35
C GLY A 1177 9.61 -14.90 23.77
N LYS A 1178 8.69 -15.86 23.91
CA LYS A 1178 9.01 -17.29 23.93
C LYS A 1178 9.83 -17.63 22.68
N VAL A 1179 10.91 -18.39 22.85
CA VAL A 1179 11.74 -18.78 21.70
C VAL A 1179 11.09 -19.96 20.98
N ILE A 1180 11.05 -19.91 19.65
CA ILE A 1180 10.36 -20.92 18.83
C ILE A 1180 11.35 -22.04 18.51
N GLU A 1181 11.08 -23.27 18.94
CA GLU A 1181 11.89 -24.42 18.60
C GLU A 1181 11.58 -24.90 17.17
N ILE A 1182 12.60 -24.98 16.32
CA ILE A 1182 12.46 -25.48 14.95
C ILE A 1182 12.41 -27.01 14.94
N PRO A 1183 11.64 -27.64 14.04
CA PRO A 1183 11.57 -29.10 13.95
C PRO A 1183 12.97 -29.72 13.75
N SER A 1184 13.36 -30.59 14.67
CA SER A 1184 14.69 -31.23 14.68
C SER A 1184 14.59 -32.76 14.60
N LYS A 1185 15.67 -33.49 14.93
CA LYS A 1185 15.75 -34.94 14.75
C LYS A 1185 14.69 -35.66 15.57
N THR A 1186 13.79 -36.36 14.89
CA THR A 1186 12.74 -37.19 15.50
C THR A 1186 13.20 -38.65 15.63
N ALA A 1187 12.39 -39.51 16.25
CA ALA A 1187 12.58 -40.97 16.19
C ALA A 1187 12.56 -41.51 14.74
N LEU A 1188 11.92 -40.79 13.82
CA LEU A 1188 11.92 -41.05 12.38
C LEU A 1188 13.12 -40.43 11.63
N GLY A 1189 14.14 -39.93 12.33
CA GLY A 1189 15.38 -39.41 11.74
C GLY A 1189 15.49 -37.89 11.65
N GLU A 1190 16.51 -37.43 10.92
CA GLU A 1190 16.70 -36.02 10.56
C GLU A 1190 15.71 -35.59 9.45
N CYS A 1191 15.41 -34.29 9.38
CA CYS A 1191 14.67 -33.66 8.26
C CYS A 1191 13.22 -34.15 8.03
N THR A 1192 12.55 -34.68 9.05
CA THR A 1192 11.22 -35.30 8.90
C THR A 1192 10.04 -34.34 8.79
N TYR A 1193 10.25 -33.02 8.97
CA TYR A 1193 9.23 -31.99 8.73
C TYR A 1193 9.30 -31.40 7.31
N GLY A 1194 10.46 -31.48 6.64
CA GLY A 1194 10.66 -30.95 5.29
C GLY A 1194 12.14 -30.88 4.92
N ILE A 1195 12.42 -30.30 3.75
CA ILE A 1195 13.76 -30.18 3.16
C ILE A 1195 13.89 -28.77 2.57
N LYS A 1196 15.10 -28.19 2.59
CA LYS A 1196 15.38 -26.84 2.04
C LYS A 1196 14.41 -25.77 2.57
N LEU A 1197 14.18 -25.80 3.88
CA LEU A 1197 13.34 -24.83 4.61
C LEU A 1197 14.17 -23.65 5.10
N ALA A 1198 13.57 -22.46 5.22
CA ALA A 1198 14.24 -21.28 5.77
C ALA A 1198 13.59 -20.77 7.07
N PHE A 1199 14.41 -20.37 8.03
CA PHE A 1199 14.01 -19.89 9.36
C PHE A 1199 14.84 -18.64 9.73
N GLN A 1200 14.22 -17.47 9.71
CA GLN A 1200 14.87 -16.18 10.03
C GLN A 1200 14.18 -15.49 11.20
N GLY A 1201 14.87 -15.38 12.34
CA GLY A 1201 14.33 -14.75 13.56
C GLY A 1201 14.67 -15.51 14.85
N LYS A 1202 13.82 -15.34 15.88
CA LYS A 1202 14.05 -15.80 17.26
C LYS A 1202 13.78 -17.31 17.43
N PHE A 1203 14.61 -18.12 16.77
CA PHE A 1203 14.50 -19.59 16.68
C PHE A 1203 15.58 -20.34 17.48
N VAL A 1204 15.24 -21.49 18.06
CA VAL A 1204 16.14 -22.44 18.77
C VAL A 1204 16.01 -23.86 18.24
N GLY A 1205 16.88 -24.76 18.71
CA GLY A 1205 17.00 -26.14 18.22
C GLY A 1205 18.08 -26.28 17.15
N LYS A 1206 18.67 -27.48 17.02
CA LYS A 1206 19.72 -27.77 16.02
C LYS A 1206 19.17 -27.78 14.59
N GLY A 1207 17.91 -28.19 14.42
CA GLY A 1207 17.25 -28.30 13.11
C GLY A 1207 17.71 -29.51 12.29
N CYS A 1208 17.51 -29.42 10.98
CA CYS A 1208 17.95 -30.38 9.95
C CYS A 1208 19.10 -29.78 9.13
N LYS A 1209 20.02 -30.61 8.63
CA LYS A 1209 21.20 -30.16 7.85
C LYS A 1209 20.85 -29.41 6.55
N THR A 1210 19.63 -29.58 6.01
CA THR A 1210 19.16 -28.89 4.80
C THR A 1210 18.41 -27.59 5.08
N TYR A 1211 18.30 -27.14 6.34
CA TYR A 1211 17.60 -25.91 6.69
C TYR A 1211 18.55 -24.70 6.71
N TYR A 1212 18.12 -23.59 6.11
CA TYR A 1212 18.76 -22.29 6.27
C TYR A 1212 18.24 -21.64 7.55
N VAL A 1213 19.06 -21.58 8.62
CA VAL A 1213 18.63 -21.11 9.95
C VAL A 1213 19.48 -19.92 10.40
N SER A 1214 18.86 -18.75 10.51
CA SER A 1214 19.52 -17.51 10.96
C SER A 1214 18.84 -17.00 12.25
N ARG A 1215 19.48 -17.30 13.39
CA ARG A 1215 18.93 -17.15 14.75
C ARG A 1215 19.06 -15.71 15.30
N LYS A 1216 18.60 -14.71 14.54
CA LYS A 1216 18.73 -13.28 14.91
C LYS A 1216 17.60 -12.80 15.83
N ARG A 1217 17.91 -11.83 16.70
CA ARG A 1217 17.00 -11.30 17.73
C ARG A 1217 15.74 -10.62 17.15
N LYS A 1218 15.86 -10.06 15.94
CA LYS A 1218 14.80 -9.62 15.02
C LYS A 1218 15.23 -10.01 13.59
N ALA A 1219 14.28 -10.16 12.67
CA ALA A 1219 14.56 -10.20 11.24
C ALA A 1219 14.36 -8.81 10.62
N TYR A 1220 15.18 -8.44 9.65
CA TYR A 1220 14.96 -7.28 8.79
C TYR A 1220 15.03 -7.71 7.32
N PRO A 1221 14.08 -7.29 6.45
CA PRO A 1221 12.88 -6.50 6.77
C PRO A 1221 11.97 -7.24 7.75
N ALA A 1222 11.13 -6.49 8.49
CA ALA A 1222 10.22 -7.11 9.45
C ALA A 1222 9.20 -8.04 8.76
N ASP A 1223 8.85 -7.72 7.51
CA ASP A 1223 7.96 -8.50 6.68
C ASP A 1223 8.61 -8.74 5.29
N LEU A 1224 8.78 -10.01 4.92
CA LEU A 1224 9.34 -10.46 3.65
C LEU A 1224 8.32 -10.56 2.49
N PHE A 1225 7.03 -10.29 2.72
CA PHE A 1225 6.02 -10.11 1.65
C PHE A 1225 5.49 -8.66 1.48
N ALA A 1226 5.63 -7.79 2.49
CA ALA A 1226 5.61 -6.34 2.22
C ALA A 1226 6.94 -5.83 1.62
N SER A 1227 8.09 -6.34 2.11
CA SER A 1227 9.24 -6.56 1.21
C SER A 1227 8.93 -7.79 0.33
N GLN A 1228 9.61 -8.11 -0.74
CA GLN A 1228 8.90 -8.62 -1.94
C GLN A 1228 7.60 -7.88 -2.43
N VAL A 1229 7.08 -6.77 -1.85
CA VAL A 1229 6.20 -5.76 -2.53
C VAL A 1229 6.71 -4.24 -2.61
N TYR A 1230 8.00 -3.92 -2.22
CA TYR A 1230 9.15 -2.92 -2.61
C TYR A 1230 10.45 -2.93 -3.73
N LYS A 1231 11.19 -3.70 -4.71
CA LYS A 1231 11.61 -5.00 -5.59
C LYS A 1231 10.87 -5.86 -6.79
N ARG A 1232 9.53 -6.07 -6.93
CA ARG A 1232 8.61 -6.54 -8.00
C ARG A 1232 7.22 -5.79 -8.31
N LEU A 1233 6.82 -4.59 -7.79
CA LEU A 1233 6.05 -3.49 -8.50
C LEU A 1233 6.71 -2.12 -9.15
N SER A 1234 7.83 -1.44 -8.70
CA SER A 1234 8.77 -0.29 -9.15
C SER A 1234 10.30 -0.51 -9.59
N GLY A 1235 10.79 -1.72 -9.74
CA GLY A 1235 11.92 -2.32 -10.47
C GLY A 1235 13.23 -2.56 -9.76
N ILE A 1236 13.37 -2.15 -8.50
CA ILE A 1236 14.63 -2.23 -7.74
C ILE A 1236 15.26 -3.64 -7.86
N GLN A 1237 16.60 -3.77 -7.92
CA GLN A 1237 17.26 -5.08 -8.05
C GLN A 1237 18.34 -5.46 -7.01
N SER A 1238 18.40 -4.79 -5.87
CA SER A 1238 19.16 -5.23 -4.67
C SER A 1238 18.24 -5.70 -3.54
#